data_AF-A0A8T3QI21-F1
#
_entry.id   AF-A0A8T3QI21-F1
#
_cell.length_a   1.000
_cell.length_b   1.000
_cell.length_c   1.000
_cell.angle_alpha   90.00
_cell.angle_beta   90.00
_cell.angle_gamma   90.00
#
_symmetry.space_group_name_H-M   'P 1'
#
loop_
_entity.id
_entity.type
_entity.pdbx_description
1 polymer ?
#
loop_
_entity_poly.entity_id
_entity_poly.type
_entity_poly.pdbx_seq_one_letter_code
_entity_poly.pdbx_strand_id
1 'polypeptide(L)'
;MTIDGHLAAAVPAPVHELLGALWREGHAAYIVGGALRDVAAGRSSQDWDLATSALPGETASLFEDAAYENRFGTVAVRRGDIDYQITTFRTDHEYADFRRPHRVEFGTSIAADLARRDFTMNAIAFGAEAGAEASDGAGRAPLEPRLLDPYDGLADIRAGLIRAVGEPRQRFEEDALRIVRAIRFAATLGWTIEPATLAAIRETAPLVGHLSGERIAAELEKILGADRPSIGLRLLEETGVLGAVSADLAAQRGIAQNKFPAEDLWDHTLRTVDAATNRPALRLAALVHDIGKPATAAGGHFLGHETVGAELAGALLDRLHVAASTRAAVVHLVRNHMFRYEPAWGDPAVRRFLAKIGPAAIDDLFALREADNAGSNVARHADDLDELRERIRRELASGPILDRSALAIDGADLLAELGMPAGPDVGRVLATLFDRVVENPEMNDRQELLRLARDLATAPGASTGPPGTSRELSVQLYAVREALAADLDETLGRLAAIGFRRVEPFDLLTFQNGLRDRLPAHGLAAPTAHCELLATNLDEVLDAADDIGTTILVQPWVSPDRWQTGEEIGALAAELNAVARRAAARGLRVGYHNHHFELETMIDGRHALEVFADKLDPEVVLEVDTYWAFVGGADVPALLQRLGSRVVALHVKDGDGTLDTSRQVAVGSGTLPIREIVAAAPSALRIVELDDTAGDMFEAIRASRAFLLGLDGGPA
;
A
#
# COMPACT_ATOMS: atom_id res chain seq x y z
N MET A 1 17.25 -25.24 -44.59
CA MET A 1 17.99 -23.95 -44.51
C MET A 1 18.91 -24.05 -43.32
N THR A 2 20.19 -23.72 -43.45
CA THR A 2 21.10 -23.66 -42.28
C THR A 2 20.61 -22.57 -41.33
N ILE A 3 20.97 -22.65 -40.04
CA ILE A 3 20.62 -21.60 -39.07
C ILE A 3 21.14 -20.23 -39.52
N ASP A 4 22.31 -20.21 -40.16
CA ASP A 4 22.89 -19.03 -40.81
C ASP A 4 21.97 -18.44 -41.88
N GLY A 5 21.38 -19.28 -42.73
CA GLY A 5 20.46 -18.83 -43.77
C GLY A 5 19.15 -18.29 -43.20
N HIS A 6 18.65 -18.89 -42.11
CA HIS A 6 17.44 -18.41 -41.44
C HIS A 6 17.67 -17.07 -40.73
N LEU A 7 18.79 -16.95 -40.01
CA LEU A 7 19.19 -15.71 -39.36
C LEU A 7 19.41 -14.61 -40.38
N ALA A 8 20.17 -14.87 -41.45
CA ALA A 8 20.42 -13.90 -42.52
C ALA A 8 19.13 -13.39 -43.17
N ALA A 9 18.11 -14.25 -43.35
CA ALA A 9 16.84 -13.86 -43.93
C ALA A 9 15.96 -13.03 -42.98
N ALA A 10 16.20 -13.09 -41.66
CA ALA A 10 15.44 -12.37 -40.65
C ALA A 10 15.98 -10.96 -40.36
N VAL A 11 17.23 -10.67 -40.77
CA VAL A 11 17.88 -9.37 -40.50
C VAL A 11 17.19 -8.24 -41.30
N PRO A 12 16.74 -7.15 -40.65
CA PRO A 12 16.15 -6.01 -41.33
C PRO A 12 17.13 -5.28 -42.26
N ALA A 13 16.61 -4.67 -43.33
CA ALA A 13 17.43 -3.90 -44.27
C ALA A 13 18.28 -2.79 -43.62
N PRO A 14 17.79 -2.00 -42.64
CA PRO A 14 18.63 -1.02 -41.94
C PRO A 14 19.81 -1.66 -41.21
N VAL A 15 19.64 -2.85 -40.62
CA VAL A 15 20.73 -3.56 -39.92
C VAL A 15 21.80 -4.02 -40.90
N HIS A 16 21.40 -4.50 -42.08
CA HIS A 16 22.33 -4.82 -43.17
C HIS A 16 23.12 -3.58 -43.65
N GLU A 17 22.47 -2.42 -43.76
CA GLU A 17 23.11 -1.16 -44.13
C GLU A 17 24.18 -0.76 -43.10
N LEU A 18 23.83 -0.79 -41.80
CA LEU A 18 24.74 -0.43 -40.72
C LEU A 18 25.96 -1.35 -40.65
N LEU A 19 25.74 -2.67 -40.73
CA LEU A 19 26.83 -3.66 -40.81
C LEU A 19 27.72 -3.41 -42.03
N GLY A 20 27.11 -3.20 -43.20
CA GLY A 20 27.84 -2.92 -44.44
C GLY A 20 28.68 -1.65 -44.37
N ALA A 21 28.18 -0.61 -43.71
CA ALA A 21 28.94 0.62 -43.50
C ALA A 21 30.18 0.40 -42.61
N LEU A 22 30.03 -0.31 -41.50
CA LEU A 22 31.14 -0.65 -40.62
C LEU A 22 32.19 -1.53 -41.32
N TRP A 23 31.73 -2.53 -42.08
CA TRP A 23 32.63 -3.42 -42.83
C TRP A 23 33.41 -2.70 -43.93
N ARG A 24 32.78 -1.76 -44.65
CA ARG A 24 33.45 -0.94 -45.69
C ARG A 24 34.59 -0.09 -45.14
N GLU A 25 34.43 0.40 -43.92
CA GLU A 25 35.45 1.18 -43.20
C GLU A 25 36.47 0.29 -42.47
N GLY A 26 36.40 -1.03 -42.70
CA GLY A 26 37.38 -1.98 -42.19
C GLY A 26 37.18 -2.35 -40.72
N HIS A 27 36.00 -2.14 -40.14
CA HIS A 27 35.69 -2.56 -38.78
C HIS A 27 35.01 -3.93 -38.75
N ALA A 28 35.33 -4.75 -37.75
CA ALA A 28 34.58 -5.95 -37.46
C ALA A 28 33.21 -5.55 -36.91
N ALA A 29 32.13 -6.17 -37.37
CA ALA A 29 30.78 -5.84 -36.94
C ALA A 29 29.87 -7.07 -36.92
N TYR A 30 29.07 -7.17 -35.86
CA TYR A 30 28.22 -8.31 -35.55
C TYR A 30 26.89 -7.87 -34.99
N ILE A 31 25.84 -8.59 -35.36
CA ILE A 31 24.60 -8.64 -34.59
C ILE A 31 24.87 -9.48 -33.34
N VAL A 32 24.35 -9.07 -32.19
CA VAL A 32 24.58 -9.74 -30.90
C VAL A 32 23.33 -9.73 -30.03
N GLY A 33 23.31 -10.54 -28.97
CA GLY A 33 22.33 -10.42 -27.90
C GLY A 33 20.95 -11.01 -28.21
N GLY A 34 19.90 -10.30 -27.77
CA GLY A 34 18.54 -10.84 -27.71
C GLY A 34 17.92 -11.16 -29.07
N ALA A 35 18.21 -10.37 -30.10
CA ALA A 35 17.66 -10.61 -31.43
C ALA A 35 18.04 -11.98 -32.00
N LEU A 36 19.31 -12.37 -31.87
CA LEU A 36 19.77 -13.68 -32.33
C LEU A 36 19.12 -14.82 -31.55
N ARG A 37 18.98 -14.66 -30.23
CA ARG A 37 18.26 -15.63 -29.38
C ARG A 37 16.83 -15.83 -29.87
N ASP A 38 16.11 -14.73 -30.06
CA ASP A 38 14.69 -14.77 -30.40
C ASP A 38 14.48 -15.38 -31.78
N VAL A 39 15.26 -14.97 -32.79
CA VAL A 39 15.19 -15.57 -34.13
C VAL A 39 15.56 -17.06 -34.11
N ALA A 40 16.62 -17.44 -33.40
CA ALA A 40 17.01 -18.84 -33.25
C ALA A 40 15.93 -19.68 -32.52
N ALA A 41 15.15 -19.05 -31.64
CA ALA A 41 14.00 -19.65 -30.98
C ALA A 41 12.71 -19.63 -31.83
N GLY A 42 12.77 -19.15 -33.08
CA GLY A 42 11.62 -19.05 -33.98
C GLY A 42 10.67 -17.89 -33.64
N ARG A 43 11.15 -16.87 -32.94
CA ARG A 43 10.41 -15.66 -32.56
C ARG A 43 10.88 -14.46 -33.39
N SER A 44 10.01 -13.47 -33.56
CA SER A 44 10.40 -12.17 -34.15
C SER A 44 11.15 -11.33 -33.11
N SER A 45 12.12 -10.54 -33.55
CA SER A 45 12.78 -9.53 -32.70
C SER A 45 12.77 -8.15 -33.34
N GLN A 46 12.69 -7.13 -32.49
CA GLN A 46 12.77 -5.72 -32.88
C GLN A 46 14.03 -5.04 -32.30
N ASP A 47 14.68 -5.66 -31.31
CA ASP A 47 15.84 -5.11 -30.60
C ASP A 47 17.15 -5.63 -31.21
N TRP A 48 17.51 -5.08 -32.36
CA TRP A 48 18.71 -5.46 -33.12
C TRP A 48 19.95 -4.69 -32.63
N ASP A 49 20.62 -5.24 -31.62
CA ASP A 49 21.89 -4.72 -31.11
C ASP A 49 23.08 -5.15 -31.98
N LEU A 50 23.96 -4.18 -32.23
CA LEU A 50 25.19 -4.36 -33.00
C LEU A 50 26.40 -4.19 -32.09
N ALA A 51 27.44 -5.00 -32.31
CA ALA A 51 28.74 -4.85 -31.68
C ALA A 51 29.83 -4.69 -32.74
N THR A 52 30.78 -3.78 -32.50
CA THR A 52 31.81 -3.42 -33.48
C THR A 52 33.19 -3.21 -32.87
N SER A 53 34.25 -3.41 -33.66
CA SER A 53 35.60 -3.01 -33.28
C SER A 53 35.83 -1.50 -33.41
N ALA A 54 34.93 -0.77 -34.08
CA ALA A 54 35.02 0.67 -34.22
C ALA A 54 34.85 1.36 -32.86
N LEU A 55 35.72 2.32 -32.56
CA LEU A 55 35.56 3.17 -31.39
C LEU A 55 34.29 4.03 -31.50
N PRO A 56 33.73 4.52 -30.39
CA PRO A 56 32.47 5.25 -30.44
C PRO A 56 32.53 6.52 -31.30
N GLY A 57 33.66 7.23 -31.28
CA GLY A 57 33.87 8.40 -32.13
C GLY A 57 33.96 8.06 -33.63
N GLU A 58 34.57 6.92 -33.96
CA GLU A 58 34.62 6.41 -35.34
C GLU A 58 33.20 6.04 -35.78
N THR A 59 32.49 5.23 -35.00
CA THR A 59 31.10 4.83 -35.27
C THR A 59 30.18 6.04 -35.46
N ALA A 60 30.27 7.05 -34.58
CA ALA A 60 29.46 8.26 -34.69
C ALA A 60 29.79 9.07 -35.95
N SER A 61 31.04 9.08 -36.41
CA SER A 61 31.43 9.77 -37.64
C SER A 61 30.93 9.10 -38.92
N LEU A 62 30.56 7.82 -38.86
CA LEU A 62 30.07 7.06 -40.02
C LEU A 62 28.60 7.33 -40.36
N PHE A 63 27.84 7.92 -39.45
CA PHE A 63 26.40 8.08 -39.61
C PHE A 63 25.96 9.49 -39.21
N GLU A 64 25.23 10.16 -40.11
CA GLU A 64 24.78 11.55 -39.93
C GLU A 64 23.85 11.72 -38.71
N ASP A 65 22.96 10.75 -38.48
CA ASP A 65 22.03 10.72 -37.35
C ASP A 65 22.53 9.84 -36.18
N ALA A 66 23.80 9.95 -35.83
CA ALA A 66 24.39 9.26 -34.68
C ALA A 66 24.41 10.14 -33.43
N ALA A 67 24.03 9.54 -32.29
CA ALA A 67 24.15 10.15 -30.97
C ALA A 67 25.05 9.28 -30.07
N TYR A 68 26.04 9.92 -29.44
CA TYR A 68 26.94 9.28 -28.48
C TYR A 68 27.12 10.15 -27.23
N GLU A 69 26.53 9.74 -26.11
CA GLU A 69 26.57 10.49 -24.85
C GLU A 69 26.91 9.63 -23.63
N ASN A 70 27.26 8.34 -23.82
CA ASN A 70 27.49 7.42 -22.70
C ASN A 70 28.95 6.98 -22.55
N ARG A 71 29.33 6.59 -21.33
CA ARG A 71 30.68 6.07 -21.01
C ARG A 71 30.86 4.59 -21.36
N PHE A 72 29.83 3.94 -21.91
CA PHE A 72 29.76 2.51 -22.13
C PHE A 72 30.09 2.11 -23.58
N GLY A 73 30.37 3.10 -24.43
CA GLY A 73 30.77 2.91 -25.82
C GLY A 73 29.63 2.53 -26.76
N THR A 74 28.40 2.90 -26.44
CA THR A 74 27.23 2.61 -27.30
C THR A 74 26.81 3.86 -28.06
N VAL A 75 26.78 3.78 -29.39
CA VAL A 75 26.30 4.83 -30.29
C VAL A 75 24.89 4.46 -30.74
N ALA A 76 23.93 5.35 -30.53
CA ALA A 76 22.58 5.19 -31.07
C ALA A 76 22.54 5.80 -32.47
N VAL A 77 22.05 5.05 -33.45
CA VAL A 77 21.95 5.48 -34.86
C VAL A 77 20.49 5.40 -35.30
N ARG A 78 19.90 6.55 -35.62
CA ARG A 78 18.50 6.64 -36.07
C ARG A 78 18.38 6.15 -37.51
N ARG A 79 17.39 5.29 -37.78
CA ARG A 79 16.94 4.92 -39.13
C ARG A 79 15.41 4.90 -39.16
N GLY A 80 14.82 5.89 -39.83
CA GLY A 80 13.38 6.16 -39.73
C GLY A 80 13.00 6.50 -38.29
N ASP A 81 12.05 5.76 -37.73
CA ASP A 81 11.58 5.95 -36.34
C ASP A 81 12.26 5.01 -35.32
N ILE A 82 13.30 4.27 -35.72
CA ILE A 82 13.97 3.27 -34.88
C ILE A 82 15.41 3.70 -34.59
N ASP A 83 15.81 3.62 -33.32
CA ASP A 83 17.19 3.81 -32.86
C ASP A 83 17.90 2.46 -32.72
N TYR A 84 18.92 2.23 -33.55
CA TYR A 84 19.77 1.04 -33.48
C TYR A 84 20.98 1.30 -32.59
N GLN A 85 21.27 0.37 -31.67
CA GLN A 85 22.39 0.49 -30.74
C GLN A 85 23.63 -0.22 -31.30
N ILE A 86 24.72 0.53 -31.47
CA ILE A 86 26.02 0.02 -31.93
C ILE A 86 27.04 0.18 -30.80
N THR A 87 27.45 -0.92 -30.18
CA THR A 87 28.37 -0.91 -29.04
C THR A 87 29.78 -1.34 -29.45
N THR A 88 30.79 -0.54 -29.12
CA THR A 88 32.19 -0.94 -29.27
C THR A 88 32.50 -2.15 -28.40
N PHE A 89 33.23 -3.14 -28.93
CA PHE A 89 33.70 -4.29 -28.15
C PHE A 89 34.44 -3.80 -26.92
N ARG A 90 34.28 -4.52 -25.81
CA ARG A 90 34.95 -4.14 -24.57
C ARG A 90 35.20 -5.32 -23.67
N THR A 91 36.21 -5.15 -22.82
CA THR A 91 36.40 -5.93 -21.61
C THR A 91 36.00 -5.08 -20.41
N ASP A 92 35.33 -5.72 -19.47
CA ASP A 92 34.86 -5.07 -18.25
C ASP A 92 35.91 -5.33 -17.15
N HIS A 93 36.43 -4.26 -16.53
CA HIS A 93 37.45 -4.33 -15.48
C HIS A 93 36.93 -3.69 -14.18
N GLU A 94 37.40 -4.21 -13.04
CA GLU A 94 37.12 -3.68 -11.70
C GLU A 94 35.61 -3.57 -11.40
N TYR A 95 35.02 -4.71 -11.05
CA TYR A 95 33.68 -4.76 -10.47
C TYR A 95 33.79 -4.41 -8.99
N ALA A 96 33.26 -3.24 -8.60
CA ALA A 96 33.07 -2.90 -7.19
C ALA A 96 31.57 -2.87 -6.90
N ASP A 97 31.23 -3.21 -5.65
CA ASP A 97 29.86 -3.14 -5.11
C ASP A 97 28.80 -3.98 -5.84
N PHE A 98 29.21 -5.06 -6.51
CA PHE A 98 28.31 -5.97 -7.25
C PHE A 98 27.44 -5.25 -8.31
N ARG A 99 27.95 -4.11 -8.79
CA ARG A 99 27.36 -3.26 -9.83
C ARG A 99 28.26 -3.21 -11.06
N ARG A 100 27.70 -2.66 -12.14
CA ARG A 100 28.34 -2.44 -13.44
C ARG A 100 29.83 -2.05 -13.29
N PRO A 101 30.71 -2.48 -14.19
CA PRO A 101 32.15 -2.24 -14.09
C PRO A 101 32.46 -0.73 -13.99
N HIS A 102 33.43 -0.37 -13.15
CA HIS A 102 33.88 1.02 -13.01
C HIS A 102 34.62 1.53 -14.24
N ARG A 103 35.29 0.61 -14.95
CA ARG A 103 36.05 0.91 -16.15
C ARG A 103 35.79 -0.14 -17.20
N VAL A 104 35.49 0.32 -18.41
CA VAL A 104 35.50 -0.51 -19.61
C VAL A 104 36.76 -0.19 -20.40
N GLU A 105 37.41 -1.22 -20.92
CA GLU A 105 38.49 -1.07 -21.87
C GLU A 105 37.97 -1.49 -23.24
N PHE A 106 37.97 -0.58 -24.20
CA PHE A 106 37.53 -0.90 -25.55
C PHE A 106 38.52 -1.87 -26.18
N GLY A 107 38.00 -3.02 -26.61
CA GLY A 107 38.76 -4.11 -27.19
C GLY A 107 38.53 -4.23 -28.68
N THR A 108 39.19 -5.21 -29.29
CA THR A 108 39.08 -5.50 -30.73
C THR A 108 38.51 -6.89 -31.01
N SER A 109 38.11 -7.64 -29.98
CA SER A 109 37.67 -9.03 -30.12
C SER A 109 36.21 -9.23 -29.71
N ILE A 110 35.42 -9.76 -30.64
CA ILE A 110 34.06 -10.23 -30.36
C ILE A 110 34.04 -11.35 -29.31
N ALA A 111 35.05 -12.23 -29.28
CA ALA A 111 35.12 -13.31 -28.30
C ALA A 111 35.20 -12.78 -26.86
N ALA A 112 35.97 -11.71 -26.64
CA ALA A 112 36.04 -11.05 -25.34
C ALA A 112 34.72 -10.35 -24.96
N ASP A 113 34.02 -9.75 -25.93
CA ASP A 113 32.69 -9.16 -25.69
C ASP A 113 31.63 -10.22 -25.36
N LEU A 114 31.67 -11.39 -26.00
CA LEU A 114 30.76 -12.49 -25.70
C LEU A 114 31.03 -13.09 -24.30
N ALA A 115 32.30 -13.17 -23.89
CA ALA A 115 32.72 -13.75 -22.61
C ALA A 115 32.18 -13.03 -21.36
N ARG A 116 31.90 -11.72 -21.47
CA ARG A 116 31.37 -10.89 -20.37
C ARG A 116 29.84 -10.86 -20.31
N ARG A 117 29.15 -11.55 -21.23
CA ARG A 117 27.68 -11.56 -21.25
C ARG A 117 27.11 -12.41 -20.14
N ASP A 118 25.82 -12.23 -19.88
CA ASP A 118 25.13 -12.87 -18.78
C ASP A 118 24.91 -14.36 -19.01
N PHE A 119 24.27 -14.72 -20.13
CA PHE A 119 23.82 -16.08 -20.44
C PHE A 119 24.27 -16.53 -21.83
N THR A 120 24.52 -17.82 -21.98
CA THR A 120 24.97 -18.47 -23.23
C THR A 120 24.05 -18.13 -24.40
N MET A 121 22.73 -18.17 -24.17
CA MET A 121 21.70 -17.81 -25.16
C MET A 121 21.82 -16.38 -25.71
N ASN A 122 22.45 -15.46 -24.98
CA ASN A 122 22.69 -14.07 -25.42
C ASN A 122 24.15 -13.84 -25.85
N ALA A 123 25.01 -14.86 -25.73
CA ALA A 123 26.43 -14.83 -26.02
C ALA A 123 26.75 -15.44 -27.40
N ILE A 124 25.94 -15.08 -28.38
CA ILE A 124 26.02 -15.48 -29.78
C ILE A 124 26.21 -14.21 -30.62
N ALA A 125 26.96 -14.31 -31.72
CA ALA A 125 27.17 -13.21 -32.65
C ALA A 125 26.99 -13.67 -34.10
N PHE A 126 26.44 -12.82 -34.97
CA PHE A 126 26.32 -13.07 -36.41
C PHE A 126 26.87 -11.88 -37.18
N GLY A 127 27.93 -12.09 -37.96
CA GLY A 127 28.62 -11.00 -38.63
C GLY A 127 29.97 -11.40 -39.21
N ALA A 128 30.85 -10.42 -39.40
CA ALA A 128 32.15 -10.61 -40.02
C ALA A 128 33.23 -9.74 -39.38
N GLU A 129 34.47 -10.21 -39.50
CA GLU A 129 35.68 -9.53 -39.06
C GLU A 129 36.06 -8.33 -39.95
N ALA A 130 36.98 -7.50 -39.45
CA ALA A 130 37.57 -6.37 -40.15
C ALA A 130 38.24 -6.78 -41.47
N GLY A 131 38.03 -5.99 -42.53
CA GLY A 131 38.71 -6.17 -43.83
C GLY A 131 38.00 -7.09 -44.82
N ALA A 132 36.69 -7.25 -44.67
CA ALA A 132 35.94 -8.25 -45.38
C ALA A 132 35.31 -7.79 -46.73
N GLU A 133 35.49 -6.54 -47.21
CA GLU A 133 35.88 -6.25 -48.64
C GLU A 133 35.90 -4.77 -49.08
N ALA A 134 36.98 -4.41 -49.80
CA ALA A 134 36.92 -3.83 -51.14
C ALA A 134 38.08 -4.43 -51.96
N SER A 135 37.76 -5.30 -52.94
CA SER A 135 38.73 -5.79 -53.89
C SER A 135 38.95 -4.75 -54.98
N ASP A 136 39.99 -3.95 -54.83
CA ASP A 136 40.54 -3.10 -55.88
C ASP A 136 41.41 -3.96 -56.82
N GLY A 137 40.84 -5.03 -57.38
CA GLY A 137 41.51 -5.88 -58.37
C GLY A 137 42.40 -7.01 -57.85
N ALA A 138 42.39 -7.33 -56.55
CA ALA A 138 43.12 -8.49 -55.99
C ALA A 138 42.17 -9.47 -55.30
N GLY A 139 41.60 -10.40 -56.08
CA GLY A 139 40.59 -11.40 -55.69
C GLY A 139 40.70 -12.02 -54.29
N ARG A 140 40.09 -11.37 -53.30
CA ARG A 140 39.71 -11.97 -52.02
C ARG A 140 38.27 -12.48 -52.12
N ALA A 141 37.94 -13.39 -51.21
CA ALA A 141 36.64 -14.05 -51.18
C ALA A 141 35.56 -13.12 -50.61
N PRO A 142 34.32 -13.18 -51.13
CA PRO A 142 33.23 -12.31 -50.72
C PRO A 142 33.00 -12.34 -49.21
N LEU A 143 32.57 -11.19 -48.70
CA LEU A 143 32.10 -10.98 -47.33
C LEU A 143 31.00 -12.00 -47.00
N GLU A 144 31.34 -13.05 -46.25
CA GLU A 144 30.38 -14.05 -45.77
C GLU A 144 30.21 -13.90 -44.25
N PRO A 145 29.11 -13.28 -43.80
CA PRO A 145 28.74 -13.27 -42.39
C PRO A 145 28.58 -14.68 -41.85
N ARG A 146 29.09 -14.93 -40.64
CA ARG A 146 29.04 -16.24 -39.97
C ARG A 146 28.51 -16.10 -38.56
N LEU A 147 27.89 -17.19 -38.11
CA LEU A 147 27.49 -17.33 -36.72
C LEU A 147 28.68 -17.76 -35.85
N LEU A 148 28.86 -17.07 -34.74
CA LEU A 148 29.82 -17.37 -33.69
C LEU A 148 29.05 -17.74 -32.42
N ASP A 149 29.26 -18.95 -31.93
CA ASP A 149 28.63 -19.47 -30.72
C ASP A 149 29.68 -20.20 -29.84
N PRO A 150 30.57 -19.46 -29.16
CA PRO A 150 31.66 -20.05 -28.39
C PRO A 150 31.21 -20.70 -27.06
N TYR A 151 29.94 -20.54 -26.67
CA TYR A 151 29.41 -20.99 -25.38
C TYR A 151 28.18 -21.90 -25.52
N ASP A 152 27.99 -22.51 -26.69
CA ASP A 152 26.89 -23.44 -26.98
C ASP A 152 25.48 -22.86 -26.75
N GLY A 153 25.33 -21.54 -26.93
CA GLY A 153 24.06 -20.83 -26.77
C GLY A 153 22.95 -21.34 -27.68
N LEU A 154 23.26 -21.79 -28.90
CA LEU A 154 22.28 -22.42 -29.79
C LEU A 154 21.77 -23.77 -29.26
N ALA A 155 22.62 -24.51 -28.55
CA ALA A 155 22.19 -25.76 -27.92
C ALA A 155 21.24 -25.45 -26.75
N ASP A 156 21.59 -24.46 -25.91
CA ASP A 156 20.74 -24.03 -24.79
C ASP A 156 19.42 -23.41 -25.28
N ILE A 157 19.40 -22.63 -26.36
CA ILE A 157 18.16 -22.11 -26.99
C ILE A 157 17.25 -23.24 -27.43
N ARG A 158 17.79 -24.27 -28.12
CA ARG A 158 17.02 -25.44 -28.54
C ARG A 158 16.47 -26.25 -27.37
N ALA A 159 17.20 -26.27 -26.25
CA ALA A 159 16.79 -26.95 -25.03
C ALA A 159 15.87 -26.09 -24.13
N GLY A 160 15.70 -24.80 -24.42
CA GLY A 160 14.98 -23.86 -23.56
C GLY A 160 15.67 -23.69 -22.20
N LEU A 161 17.00 -23.54 -22.20
CA LEU A 161 17.83 -23.42 -21.00
C LEU A 161 18.41 -22.02 -20.84
N ILE A 162 18.44 -21.55 -19.59
CA ILE A 162 19.12 -20.32 -19.17
C ILE A 162 20.36 -20.74 -18.37
N ARG A 163 21.54 -20.62 -19.01
CA ARG A 163 22.84 -20.99 -18.44
C ARG A 163 23.76 -19.78 -18.42
N ALA A 164 24.44 -19.53 -17.32
CA ALA A 164 25.41 -18.43 -17.23
C ALA A 164 26.64 -18.67 -18.13
N VAL A 165 27.24 -17.59 -18.65
CA VAL A 165 28.52 -17.68 -19.37
C VAL A 165 29.67 -17.87 -18.39
N GLY A 166 30.43 -18.96 -18.57
CA GLY A 166 31.56 -19.29 -17.70
C GLY A 166 31.12 -19.86 -16.36
N GLU A 167 31.72 -19.38 -15.27
CA GLU A 167 31.37 -19.83 -13.91
C GLU A 167 30.20 -18.97 -13.36
N PRO A 168 29.04 -19.57 -13.01
CA PRO A 168 27.85 -18.82 -12.63
C PRO A 168 28.01 -17.89 -11.43
N ARG A 169 28.71 -18.31 -10.37
CA ARG A 169 28.87 -17.50 -9.16
C ARG A 169 29.68 -16.23 -9.44
N GLN A 170 30.83 -16.37 -10.09
CA GLN A 170 31.64 -15.24 -10.55
C GLN A 170 30.80 -14.30 -11.42
N ARG A 171 29.99 -14.85 -12.33
CA ARG A 171 29.13 -14.05 -13.21
C ARG A 171 28.11 -13.21 -12.43
N PHE A 172 27.61 -13.69 -11.31
CA PHE A 172 26.68 -12.94 -10.44
C PHE A 172 27.38 -11.98 -9.47
N GLU A 173 28.58 -12.31 -9.00
CA GLU A 173 29.41 -11.42 -8.18
C GLU A 173 29.88 -10.18 -8.97
N GLU A 174 30.06 -10.31 -10.28
CA GLU A 174 30.34 -9.17 -11.16
C GLU A 174 29.16 -8.19 -11.32
N ASP A 175 27.94 -8.70 -11.52
CA ASP A 175 26.72 -7.88 -11.61
C ASP A 175 25.52 -8.67 -11.07
N ALA A 176 25.11 -8.34 -9.85
CA ALA A 176 24.03 -9.03 -9.17
C ALA A 176 22.68 -8.87 -9.92
N LEU A 177 22.53 -7.90 -10.83
CA LEU A 177 21.33 -7.79 -11.65
C LEU A 177 21.13 -9.02 -12.55
N ARG A 178 22.21 -9.73 -12.90
CA ARG A 178 22.13 -10.96 -13.69
C ARG A 178 21.31 -12.05 -12.97
N ILE A 179 21.29 -12.05 -11.64
CA ILE A 179 20.44 -12.94 -10.82
C ILE A 179 18.96 -12.70 -11.17
N VAL A 180 18.51 -11.43 -11.07
CA VAL A 180 17.13 -11.05 -11.36
C VAL A 180 16.80 -11.24 -12.85
N ARG A 181 17.76 -10.98 -13.75
CA ARG A 181 17.60 -11.20 -15.19
C ARG A 181 17.41 -12.67 -15.55
N ALA A 182 18.10 -13.60 -14.88
CA ALA A 182 17.89 -15.04 -15.10
C ALA A 182 16.44 -15.42 -14.81
N ILE A 183 15.92 -14.97 -13.67
CA ILE A 183 14.55 -15.21 -13.23
C ILE A 183 13.54 -14.54 -14.17
N ARG A 184 13.82 -13.29 -14.60
CA ARG A 184 13.01 -12.63 -15.63
C ARG A 184 12.98 -13.44 -16.92
N PHE A 185 14.12 -13.90 -17.43
CA PHE A 185 14.15 -14.68 -18.65
C PHE A 185 13.36 -15.98 -18.50
N ALA A 186 13.40 -16.64 -17.34
CA ALA A 186 12.59 -17.83 -17.09
C ALA A 186 11.09 -17.51 -17.23
N ALA A 187 10.64 -16.39 -16.67
CA ALA A 187 9.25 -15.93 -16.79
C ALA A 187 8.86 -15.54 -18.22
N THR A 188 9.67 -14.71 -18.92
CA THR A 188 9.30 -14.15 -20.23
C THR A 188 9.53 -15.12 -21.39
N LEU A 189 10.46 -16.07 -21.26
CA LEU A 189 10.74 -17.07 -22.30
C LEU A 189 10.01 -18.38 -22.06
N GLY A 190 9.62 -18.68 -20.81
CA GLY A 190 9.13 -20.00 -20.41
C GLY A 190 10.23 -21.06 -20.37
N TRP A 191 11.47 -20.64 -20.14
CA TRP A 191 12.68 -21.48 -20.17
C TRP A 191 13.12 -21.84 -18.76
N THR A 192 13.86 -22.94 -18.63
CA THR A 192 14.33 -23.44 -17.32
C THR A 192 15.75 -22.94 -17.03
N ILE A 193 16.01 -22.53 -15.79
CA ILE A 193 17.37 -22.17 -15.36
C ILE A 193 18.17 -23.45 -15.14
N GLU A 194 19.36 -23.50 -15.72
CA GLU A 194 20.27 -24.63 -15.63
C GLU A 194 20.69 -24.91 -14.17
N PRO A 195 20.83 -26.17 -13.72
CA PRO A 195 21.01 -26.50 -12.30
C PRO A 195 22.17 -25.80 -11.60
N ALA A 196 23.37 -25.72 -12.21
CA ALA A 196 24.50 -25.02 -11.59
C ALA A 196 24.26 -23.51 -11.51
N THR A 197 23.65 -22.94 -12.55
CA THR A 197 23.23 -21.53 -12.59
C THR A 197 22.20 -21.23 -11.50
N LEU A 198 21.20 -22.11 -11.32
CA LEU A 198 20.18 -21.97 -10.27
C LEU A 198 20.79 -22.11 -8.87
N ALA A 199 21.72 -23.03 -8.67
CA ALA A 199 22.43 -23.19 -7.40
C ALA A 199 23.23 -21.92 -7.03
N ALA A 200 23.93 -21.35 -8.01
CA ALA A 200 24.65 -20.09 -7.82
C ALA A 200 23.70 -18.92 -7.51
N ILE A 201 22.53 -18.83 -8.18
CA ILE A 201 21.50 -17.83 -7.84
C ILE A 201 21.11 -17.90 -6.36
N ARG A 202 20.89 -19.11 -5.82
CA ARG A 202 20.54 -19.30 -4.40
C ARG A 202 21.66 -18.82 -3.48
N GLU A 203 22.90 -19.16 -3.81
CA GLU A 203 24.06 -18.78 -3.02
C GLU A 203 24.30 -17.27 -3.03
N THR A 204 24.09 -16.61 -4.18
CA THR A 204 24.36 -15.18 -4.36
C THR A 204 23.12 -14.29 -4.16
N ALA A 205 21.97 -14.84 -3.78
CA ALA A 205 20.73 -14.09 -3.60
C ALA A 205 20.86 -12.83 -2.70
N PRO A 206 21.64 -12.83 -1.59
CA PRO A 206 21.83 -11.64 -0.77
C PRO A 206 22.45 -10.46 -1.52
N LEU A 207 23.21 -10.69 -2.60
CA LEU A 207 23.84 -9.62 -3.39
C LEU A 207 22.80 -8.70 -4.06
N VAL A 208 21.58 -9.19 -4.28
CA VAL A 208 20.47 -8.41 -4.86
C VAL A 208 20.15 -7.19 -3.99
N GLY A 209 20.37 -7.25 -2.67
CA GLY A 209 20.17 -6.12 -1.76
C GLY A 209 21.08 -4.92 -2.02
N HIS A 210 22.17 -5.08 -2.78
CA HIS A 210 23.07 -3.99 -3.19
C HIS A 210 22.63 -3.28 -4.49
N LEU A 211 21.64 -3.83 -5.21
CA LEU A 211 21.12 -3.22 -6.42
C LEU A 211 20.27 -1.98 -6.11
N SER A 212 20.20 -1.04 -7.06
CA SER A 212 19.30 0.11 -6.90
C SER A 212 17.85 -0.33 -7.09
N GLY A 213 16.93 0.40 -6.46
CA GLY A 213 15.50 0.17 -6.63
C GLY A 213 15.07 0.15 -8.09
N GLU A 214 15.53 1.11 -8.90
CA GLU A 214 15.18 1.24 -10.32
C GLU A 214 15.59 0.02 -11.13
N ARG A 215 16.77 -0.55 -10.84
CA ARG A 215 17.27 -1.74 -11.55
C ARG A 215 16.43 -2.96 -11.22
N ILE A 216 16.01 -3.11 -9.96
CA ILE A 216 15.12 -4.19 -9.55
C ILE A 216 13.73 -3.98 -10.17
N ALA A 217 13.19 -2.77 -10.09
CA ALA A 217 11.89 -2.41 -10.64
C ALA A 217 11.79 -2.70 -12.13
N ALA A 218 12.81 -2.34 -12.92
CA ALA A 218 12.81 -2.57 -14.37
C ALA A 218 12.79 -4.07 -14.75
N GLU A 219 13.37 -4.94 -13.93
CA GLU A 219 13.31 -6.39 -14.16
C GLU A 219 12.02 -7.00 -13.59
N LEU A 220 11.53 -6.51 -12.45
CA LEU A 220 10.24 -6.90 -11.87
C LEU A 220 9.07 -6.52 -12.80
N GLU A 221 9.09 -5.35 -13.41
CA GLU A 221 8.07 -4.93 -14.39
C GLU A 221 7.99 -5.90 -15.57
N LYS A 222 9.14 -6.37 -16.07
CA LYS A 222 9.18 -7.37 -17.15
C LYS A 222 8.74 -8.76 -16.69
N ILE A 223 9.03 -9.15 -15.45
CA ILE A 223 8.49 -10.39 -14.84
C ILE A 223 6.96 -10.28 -14.78
N LEU A 224 6.45 -9.17 -14.25
CA LEU A 224 5.04 -8.87 -14.18
C LEU A 224 4.41 -8.72 -15.57
N GLY A 225 5.16 -8.37 -16.61
CA GLY A 225 4.66 -8.29 -17.98
C GLY A 225 4.57 -9.63 -18.72
N ALA A 226 5.14 -10.72 -18.18
CA ALA A 226 5.15 -12.04 -18.82
C ALA A 226 3.75 -12.66 -18.92
N ASP A 227 3.54 -13.65 -19.79
CA ASP A 227 2.24 -14.34 -19.89
C ASP A 227 1.83 -14.99 -18.56
N ARG A 228 2.81 -15.54 -17.84
CA ARG A 228 2.64 -16.14 -16.50
C ARG A 228 3.67 -15.60 -15.51
N PRO A 229 3.43 -14.43 -14.90
CA PRO A 229 4.36 -13.82 -13.94
C PRO A 229 4.71 -14.73 -12.76
N SER A 230 3.79 -15.61 -12.35
CA SER A 230 3.99 -16.56 -11.25
C SER A 230 5.23 -17.44 -11.39
N ILE A 231 5.69 -17.73 -12.62
CA ILE A 231 6.93 -18.49 -12.86
C ILE A 231 8.13 -17.73 -12.27
N GLY A 232 8.25 -16.44 -12.59
CA GLY A 232 9.35 -15.61 -12.12
C GLY A 232 9.23 -15.32 -10.63
N LEU A 233 8.03 -14.98 -10.16
CA LEU A 233 7.78 -14.68 -8.75
C LEU A 233 8.03 -15.89 -7.84
N ARG A 234 7.66 -17.10 -8.27
CA ARG A 234 7.99 -18.34 -7.55
C ARG A 234 9.49 -18.59 -7.51
N LEU A 235 10.21 -18.37 -8.61
CA LEU A 235 11.68 -18.46 -8.61
C LEU A 235 12.32 -17.44 -7.68
N LEU A 236 11.80 -16.20 -7.59
CA LEU A 236 12.28 -15.22 -6.61
C LEU A 236 12.17 -15.76 -5.19
N GLU A 237 11.04 -16.39 -4.84
CA GLU A 237 10.81 -17.00 -3.52
C GLU A 237 11.72 -18.22 -3.28
N GLU A 238 11.69 -19.21 -4.16
CA GLU A 238 12.43 -20.48 -4.04
C GLU A 238 13.96 -20.30 -3.99
N THR A 239 14.46 -19.16 -4.49
CA THR A 239 15.88 -18.84 -4.44
C THR A 239 16.27 -17.85 -3.35
N GLY A 240 15.31 -17.39 -2.54
CA GLY A 240 15.54 -16.39 -1.49
C GLY A 240 15.77 -14.97 -1.99
N VAL A 241 15.67 -14.74 -3.31
CA VAL A 241 15.82 -13.40 -3.90
C VAL A 241 14.65 -12.50 -3.49
N LEU A 242 13.45 -13.06 -3.30
CA LEU A 242 12.27 -12.31 -2.85
C LEU A 242 12.54 -11.60 -1.54
N GLY A 243 13.18 -12.27 -0.56
CA GLY A 243 13.52 -11.65 0.73
C GLY A 243 14.54 -10.51 0.60
N ALA A 244 15.48 -10.61 -0.34
CA ALA A 244 16.41 -9.51 -0.65
C ALA A 244 15.72 -8.34 -1.36
N VAL A 245 14.65 -8.61 -2.12
CA VAL A 245 13.83 -7.57 -2.78
C VAL A 245 12.86 -6.92 -1.80
N SER A 246 12.12 -7.69 -1.00
CA SER A 246 11.12 -7.24 -0.02
C SER A 246 10.88 -8.33 1.03
N ALA A 247 11.20 -8.01 2.29
CA ALA A 247 10.87 -8.88 3.42
C ALA A 247 9.35 -9.03 3.61
N ASP A 248 8.57 -7.97 3.38
CA ASP A 248 7.11 -7.98 3.55
C ASP A 248 6.40 -8.89 2.55
N LEU A 249 6.86 -8.92 1.29
CA LEU A 249 6.37 -9.89 0.30
C LEU A 249 6.76 -11.32 0.70
N ALA A 250 8.01 -11.53 1.13
CA ALA A 250 8.47 -12.85 1.55
C ALA A 250 7.71 -13.37 2.80
N ALA A 251 7.27 -12.47 3.69
CA ALA A 251 6.51 -12.80 4.90
C ALA A 251 5.12 -13.38 4.62
N GLN A 252 4.62 -13.32 3.39
CA GLN A 252 3.37 -13.98 3.00
C GLN A 252 3.51 -15.51 2.98
N ARG A 253 4.74 -16.04 2.80
CA ARG A 253 4.99 -17.49 2.79
C ARG A 253 4.67 -18.10 4.15
N GLY A 254 3.95 -19.22 4.14
CA GLY A 254 3.54 -19.96 5.33
C GLY A 254 2.32 -19.39 6.07
N ILE A 255 1.79 -18.24 5.66
CA ILE A 255 0.56 -17.68 6.23
C ILE A 255 -0.64 -18.43 5.66
N ALA A 256 -1.31 -19.23 6.50
CA ALA A 256 -2.44 -20.04 6.08
C ALA A 256 -3.58 -19.19 5.50
N GLN A 257 -4.26 -19.73 4.47
CA GLN A 257 -5.47 -19.18 3.90
C GLN A 257 -6.60 -20.22 3.96
N ASN A 258 -7.83 -19.79 4.24
CA ASN A 258 -8.99 -20.67 4.24
C ASN A 258 -9.55 -20.97 2.82
N LYS A 259 -8.84 -20.53 1.77
CA LYS A 259 -9.32 -20.57 0.37
C LYS A 259 -8.99 -21.90 -0.32
N PHE A 260 -7.78 -22.41 -0.12
CA PHE A 260 -7.28 -23.64 -0.74
C PHE A 260 -6.59 -24.53 0.30
N PRO A 261 -6.90 -25.85 0.35
CA PRO A 261 -6.15 -26.76 1.20
C PRO A 261 -4.67 -26.80 0.82
N ALA A 262 -3.78 -26.64 1.80
CA ALA A 262 -2.32 -26.71 1.67
C ALA A 262 -1.64 -25.60 0.84
N GLU A 263 -2.35 -24.51 0.53
CA GLU A 263 -1.75 -23.30 -0.02
C GLU A 263 -1.70 -22.18 1.03
N ASP A 264 -0.70 -21.30 0.91
CA ASP A 264 -0.53 -20.15 1.76
C ASP A 264 -0.89 -18.84 1.03
N LEU A 265 -0.71 -17.72 1.72
CA LEU A 265 -0.98 -16.40 1.19
C LEU A 265 -0.12 -16.07 -0.04
N TRP A 266 1.12 -16.54 -0.10
CA TRP A 266 1.97 -16.29 -1.26
C TRP A 266 1.43 -17.00 -2.50
N ASP A 267 1.00 -18.26 -2.37
CA ASP A 267 0.38 -19.01 -3.48
C ASP A 267 -0.93 -18.32 -3.97
N HIS A 268 -1.73 -17.74 -3.06
CA HIS A 268 -2.86 -16.87 -3.41
C HIS A 268 -2.42 -15.65 -4.24
N THR A 269 -1.43 -14.89 -3.76
CA THR A 269 -0.89 -13.72 -4.45
C THR A 269 -0.39 -14.05 -5.86
N LEU A 270 0.32 -15.18 -6.03
CA LEU A 270 0.78 -15.63 -7.35
C LEU A 270 -0.38 -15.87 -8.33
N ARG A 271 -1.48 -16.49 -7.86
CA ARG A 271 -2.67 -16.76 -8.69
C ARG A 271 -3.44 -15.49 -9.01
N THR A 272 -3.52 -14.56 -8.06
CA THR A 272 -4.11 -13.22 -8.28
C THR A 272 -3.33 -12.42 -9.32
N VAL A 273 -1.99 -12.44 -9.28
CA VAL A 273 -1.14 -11.77 -10.30
C VAL A 273 -1.32 -12.39 -11.69
N ASP A 274 -1.36 -13.72 -11.80
CA ASP A 274 -1.60 -14.41 -13.08
C ASP A 274 -2.99 -14.08 -13.65
N ALA A 275 -4.01 -13.95 -12.78
CA ALA A 275 -5.39 -13.62 -13.18
C ALA A 275 -5.63 -12.13 -13.50
N ALA A 276 -4.72 -11.26 -13.07
CA ALA A 276 -4.79 -9.83 -13.32
C ALA A 276 -4.47 -9.50 -14.79
N THR A 277 -5.27 -8.60 -15.37
CA THR A 277 -5.06 -8.08 -16.73
C THR A 277 -3.64 -7.52 -16.84
N ASN A 278 -2.96 -7.78 -17.96
CA ASN A 278 -1.57 -7.37 -18.20
C ASN A 278 -1.45 -5.85 -18.40
N ARG A 279 -1.62 -5.11 -17.31
CA ARG A 279 -1.35 -3.68 -17.17
C ARG A 279 -0.38 -3.50 -15.99
N PRO A 280 0.73 -2.76 -16.14
CA PRO A 280 1.77 -2.69 -15.12
C PRO A 280 1.24 -2.33 -13.73
N ALA A 281 0.45 -1.25 -13.63
CA ALA A 281 -0.13 -0.83 -12.35
C ALA A 281 -1.05 -1.89 -11.72
N LEU A 282 -1.86 -2.58 -12.53
CA LEU A 282 -2.79 -3.59 -12.02
C LEU A 282 -2.07 -4.86 -11.53
N ARG A 283 -1.07 -5.34 -12.27
CA ARG A 283 -0.27 -6.50 -11.84
C ARG A 283 0.61 -6.19 -10.63
N LEU A 284 1.08 -4.95 -10.53
CA LEU A 284 1.77 -4.47 -9.34
C LEU A 284 0.82 -4.41 -8.14
N ALA A 285 -0.39 -3.85 -8.30
CA ALA A 285 -1.41 -3.87 -7.26
C ALA A 285 -1.80 -5.29 -6.84
N ALA A 286 -1.97 -6.21 -7.78
CA ALA A 286 -2.22 -7.62 -7.49
C ALA A 286 -1.10 -8.27 -6.67
N LEU A 287 0.17 -7.95 -6.95
CA LEU A 287 1.32 -8.46 -6.20
C LEU A 287 1.32 -7.99 -4.74
N VAL A 288 0.85 -6.76 -4.49
CA VAL A 288 0.93 -6.12 -3.16
C VAL A 288 -0.40 -5.98 -2.42
N HIS A 289 -1.54 -6.39 -2.98
CA HIS A 289 -2.86 -6.13 -2.37
C HIS A 289 -2.99 -6.68 -0.95
N ASP A 290 -2.44 -7.87 -0.72
CA ASP A 290 -2.48 -8.58 0.55
C ASP A 290 -1.18 -8.46 1.37
N ILE A 291 -0.26 -7.57 1.00
CA ILE A 291 1.06 -7.43 1.66
C ILE A 291 0.95 -7.09 3.15
N GLY A 292 -0.17 -6.49 3.59
CA GLY A 292 -0.43 -6.16 4.99
C GLY A 292 -0.92 -7.31 5.87
N LYS A 293 -1.31 -8.46 5.29
CA LYS A 293 -1.86 -9.58 6.07
C LYS A 293 -0.89 -10.16 7.10
N PRO A 294 0.40 -10.38 6.80
CA PRO A 294 1.34 -10.89 7.82
C PRO A 294 1.44 -9.99 9.05
N ALA A 295 1.45 -8.66 8.85
CA ALA A 295 1.55 -7.68 9.93
C ALA A 295 0.25 -7.50 10.75
N THR A 296 -0.88 -7.91 10.19
CA THR A 296 -2.22 -7.79 10.81
C THR A 296 -2.79 -9.14 11.25
N ALA A 297 -1.98 -10.20 11.19
CA ALA A 297 -2.38 -11.55 11.54
C ALA A 297 -2.63 -11.66 13.06
N ALA A 298 -3.89 -11.65 13.47
CA ALA A 298 -4.30 -11.82 14.85
C ALA A 298 -5.50 -12.77 14.92
N GLY A 299 -5.38 -13.86 15.69
CA GLY A 299 -6.48 -14.82 15.88
C GLY A 299 -7.00 -15.51 14.62
N GLY A 300 -6.23 -15.54 13.52
CA GLY A 300 -6.67 -16.07 12.22
C GLY A 300 -7.43 -15.06 11.34
N HIS A 301 -7.50 -13.81 11.77
CA HIS A 301 -8.08 -12.69 11.02
C HIS A 301 -7.00 -11.69 10.58
N PHE A 302 -7.32 -10.85 9.59
CA PHE A 302 -6.44 -9.84 9.00
C PHE A 302 -7.16 -8.48 8.93
N LEU A 303 -7.59 -7.98 10.08
CA LEU A 303 -8.36 -6.72 10.15
C LEU A 303 -7.46 -5.53 9.79
N GLY A 304 -7.94 -4.65 8.91
CA GLY A 304 -7.20 -3.45 8.50
C GLY A 304 -5.99 -3.70 7.58
N HIS A 305 -5.84 -4.90 7.04
CA HIS A 305 -4.69 -5.25 6.19
C HIS A 305 -4.62 -4.42 4.91
N GLU A 306 -5.74 -3.88 4.42
CA GLU A 306 -5.77 -2.96 3.28
C GLU A 306 -5.13 -1.60 3.60
N THR A 307 -5.23 -1.13 4.85
CA THR A 307 -4.63 0.12 5.31
C THR A 307 -3.14 -0.05 5.54
N VAL A 308 -2.75 -1.06 6.35
CA VAL A 308 -1.34 -1.41 6.58
C VAL A 308 -0.67 -1.83 5.26
N GLY A 309 -1.38 -2.57 4.43
CA GLY A 309 -0.92 -3.01 3.11
C GLY A 309 -0.66 -1.84 2.17
N ALA A 310 -1.50 -0.80 2.19
CA ALA A 310 -1.28 0.41 1.39
C ALA A 310 0.00 1.16 1.82
N GLU A 311 0.31 1.20 3.11
CA GLU A 311 1.53 1.80 3.65
C GLU A 311 2.77 1.01 3.26
N LEU A 312 2.75 -0.31 3.47
CA LEU A 312 3.85 -1.22 3.08
C LEU A 312 4.08 -1.20 1.57
N ALA A 313 3.00 -1.22 0.76
CA ALA A 313 3.08 -1.06 -0.68
C ALA A 313 3.70 0.28 -1.05
N GLY A 314 3.28 1.38 -0.42
CA GLY A 314 3.85 2.71 -0.64
C GLY A 314 5.35 2.75 -0.39
N ALA A 315 5.80 2.24 0.76
CA ALA A 315 7.21 2.19 1.16
C ALA A 315 8.05 1.30 0.22
N LEU A 316 7.53 0.12 -0.16
CA LEU A 316 8.20 -0.78 -1.09
C LEU A 316 8.40 -0.12 -2.46
N LEU A 317 7.33 0.45 -3.03
CA LEU A 317 7.36 1.05 -4.36
C LEU A 317 8.21 2.32 -4.41
N ASP A 318 8.27 3.08 -3.31
CA ASP A 318 9.17 4.22 -3.18
C ASP A 318 10.64 3.80 -3.14
N ARG A 319 10.98 2.76 -2.36
CA ARG A 319 12.33 2.17 -2.34
C ARG A 319 12.74 1.56 -3.68
N LEU A 320 11.77 1.02 -4.43
CA LEU A 320 11.98 0.54 -5.80
C LEU A 320 12.02 1.67 -6.84
N HIS A 321 11.83 2.92 -6.42
CA HIS A 321 11.81 4.10 -7.30
C HIS A 321 10.80 3.96 -8.45
N VAL A 322 9.65 3.36 -8.17
CA VAL A 322 8.53 3.31 -9.12
C VAL A 322 7.96 4.72 -9.29
N ALA A 323 7.57 5.07 -10.53
CA ALA A 323 7.03 6.39 -10.86
C ALA A 323 5.90 6.78 -9.89
N ALA A 324 5.94 8.02 -9.38
CA ALA A 324 5.02 8.49 -8.33
C ALA A 324 3.54 8.34 -8.70
N SER A 325 3.18 8.53 -9.97
CA SER A 325 1.82 8.32 -10.47
C SER A 325 1.39 6.85 -10.38
N THR A 326 2.24 5.92 -10.83
CA THR A 326 2.01 4.47 -10.71
C THR A 326 1.93 4.05 -9.24
N ARG A 327 2.84 4.56 -8.39
CA ARG A 327 2.82 4.30 -6.94
C ARG A 327 1.50 4.74 -6.32
N ALA A 328 1.08 5.98 -6.58
CA ALA A 328 -0.17 6.53 -6.04
C ALA A 328 -1.39 5.72 -6.49
N ALA A 329 -1.45 5.34 -7.77
CA ALA A 329 -2.52 4.49 -8.30
C ALA A 329 -2.54 3.12 -7.60
N VAL A 330 -1.39 2.45 -7.47
CA VAL A 330 -1.30 1.14 -6.80
C VAL A 330 -1.69 1.24 -5.33
N VAL A 331 -1.15 2.19 -4.58
CA VAL A 331 -1.48 2.40 -3.16
C VAL A 331 -2.97 2.67 -2.97
N HIS A 332 -3.58 3.47 -3.86
CA HIS A 332 -5.01 3.75 -3.83
C HIS A 332 -5.85 2.50 -4.08
N LEU A 333 -5.46 1.65 -5.04
CA LEU A 333 -6.11 0.37 -5.29
C LEU A 333 -5.99 -0.57 -4.08
N VAL A 334 -4.79 -0.72 -3.51
CA VAL A 334 -4.57 -1.55 -2.32
C VAL A 334 -5.40 -1.04 -1.13
N ARG A 335 -5.44 0.27 -0.88
CA ARG A 335 -6.23 0.83 0.23
C ARG A 335 -7.72 0.55 0.14
N ASN A 336 -8.24 0.41 -1.08
CA ASN A 336 -9.67 0.28 -1.33
C ASN A 336 -10.09 -1.09 -1.86
N HIS A 337 -9.16 -2.05 -1.98
CA HIS A 337 -9.45 -3.35 -2.57
C HIS A 337 -10.50 -4.13 -1.78
N MET A 338 -10.58 -3.88 -0.46
CA MET A 338 -11.65 -4.37 0.42
C MET A 338 -12.90 -3.49 0.30
N PHE A 339 -13.89 -3.97 -0.44
CA PHE A 339 -15.25 -3.44 -0.46
C PHE A 339 -16.25 -4.59 -0.56
N ARG A 340 -17.49 -4.35 -0.12
CA ARG A 340 -18.61 -5.28 -0.26
C ARG A 340 -19.79 -4.52 -0.84
N TYR A 341 -20.21 -4.91 -2.04
CA TYR A 341 -21.42 -4.39 -2.63
C TYR A 341 -22.63 -5.17 -2.12
N GLU A 342 -23.73 -4.47 -1.90
CA GLU A 342 -25.03 -5.08 -1.62
C GLU A 342 -26.08 -4.46 -2.54
N PRO A 343 -26.94 -5.26 -3.19
CA PRO A 343 -28.00 -4.74 -4.07
C PRO A 343 -28.93 -3.71 -3.40
N ALA A 344 -29.01 -3.74 -2.07
CA ALA A 344 -29.79 -2.79 -1.26
C ALA A 344 -29.20 -1.36 -1.22
N TRP A 345 -27.98 -1.12 -1.72
CA TRP A 345 -27.41 0.22 -1.79
C TRP A 345 -28.37 1.18 -2.48
N GLY A 346 -28.60 2.36 -1.89
CA GLY A 346 -29.24 3.47 -2.60
C GLY A 346 -28.27 4.14 -3.56
N ASP A 347 -28.78 4.91 -4.51
CA ASP A 347 -27.95 5.70 -5.43
C ASP A 347 -26.96 6.65 -4.72
N PRO A 348 -27.30 7.28 -3.57
CA PRO A 348 -26.32 8.00 -2.75
C PRO A 348 -25.11 7.15 -2.32
N ALA A 349 -25.32 5.87 -1.98
CA ALA A 349 -24.22 4.98 -1.58
C ALA A 349 -23.30 4.67 -2.77
N VAL A 350 -23.87 4.49 -3.97
CA VAL A 350 -23.08 4.33 -5.21
C VAL A 350 -22.28 5.60 -5.52
N ARG A 351 -22.86 6.79 -5.35
CA ARG A 351 -22.14 8.06 -5.53
C ARG A 351 -21.03 8.27 -4.50
N ARG A 352 -21.26 7.94 -3.22
CA ARG A 352 -20.21 7.97 -2.19
C ARG A 352 -19.07 7.01 -2.51
N PHE A 353 -19.38 5.80 -2.97
CA PHE A 353 -18.38 4.86 -3.44
C PHE A 353 -17.59 5.42 -4.63
N LEU A 354 -18.27 6.01 -5.62
CA LEU A 354 -17.63 6.67 -6.75
C LEU A 354 -16.75 7.86 -6.36
N ALA A 355 -17.19 8.68 -5.40
CA ALA A 355 -16.41 9.81 -4.89
C ALA A 355 -15.17 9.33 -4.11
N LYS A 356 -15.30 8.26 -3.31
CA LYS A 356 -14.19 7.65 -2.55
C LYS A 356 -13.12 7.06 -3.48
N ILE A 357 -13.54 6.29 -4.48
CA ILE A 357 -12.60 5.60 -5.38
C ILE A 357 -12.10 6.53 -6.49
N GLY A 358 -12.92 7.46 -6.95
CA GLY A 358 -12.63 8.29 -8.12
C GLY A 358 -12.94 7.56 -9.43
N PRO A 359 -13.60 8.22 -10.42
CA PRO A 359 -14.00 7.58 -11.67
C PRO A 359 -12.86 6.92 -12.45
N ALA A 360 -11.66 7.51 -12.41
CA ALA A 360 -10.49 7.02 -13.13
C ALA A 360 -9.93 5.69 -12.59
N ALA A 361 -10.24 5.32 -11.34
CA ALA A 361 -9.71 4.12 -10.68
C ALA A 361 -10.73 2.98 -10.56
N ILE A 362 -12.01 3.22 -10.86
CA ILE A 362 -13.08 2.22 -10.70
C ILE A 362 -12.81 0.96 -11.55
N ASP A 363 -12.50 1.12 -12.84
CA ASP A 363 -12.28 -0.05 -13.70
C ASP A 363 -11.07 -0.89 -13.23
N ASP A 364 -10.04 -0.24 -12.70
CA ASP A 364 -8.86 -0.88 -12.13
C ASP A 364 -9.16 -1.60 -10.82
N LEU A 365 -9.98 -1.00 -9.95
CA LEU A 365 -10.43 -1.61 -8.70
C LEU A 365 -11.25 -2.87 -8.95
N PHE A 366 -12.17 -2.83 -9.92
CA PHE A 366 -12.96 -4.00 -10.29
C PHE A 366 -12.08 -5.06 -10.94
N ALA A 367 -11.15 -4.68 -11.81
CA ALA A 367 -10.22 -5.63 -12.42
C ALA A 367 -9.32 -6.30 -11.36
N LEU A 368 -8.96 -5.59 -10.29
CA LEU A 368 -8.23 -6.16 -9.16
C LEU A 368 -9.10 -7.13 -8.35
N ARG A 369 -10.35 -6.77 -8.04
CA ARG A 369 -11.31 -7.66 -7.35
C ARG A 369 -11.57 -8.94 -8.15
N GLU A 370 -11.76 -8.82 -9.46
CA GLU A 370 -11.93 -9.98 -10.35
C GLU A 370 -10.72 -10.91 -10.34
N ALA A 371 -9.51 -10.33 -10.29
CA ALA A 371 -8.27 -11.09 -10.20
C ALA A 371 -8.13 -11.80 -8.85
N ASP A 372 -8.47 -11.12 -7.75
CA ASP A 372 -8.48 -11.71 -6.40
C ASP A 372 -9.54 -12.82 -6.27
N ASN A 373 -10.73 -12.63 -6.85
CA ASN A 373 -11.77 -13.66 -6.90
C ASN A 373 -11.28 -14.90 -7.65
N ALA A 374 -10.69 -14.73 -8.84
CA ALA A 374 -10.09 -15.83 -9.60
C ALA A 374 -8.94 -16.49 -8.82
N GLY A 375 -8.09 -15.70 -8.16
CA GLY A 375 -7.06 -16.13 -7.21
C GLY A 375 -7.63 -16.80 -5.95
N SER A 376 -8.93 -16.74 -5.71
CA SER A 376 -9.60 -17.36 -4.57
C SER A 376 -10.48 -18.56 -4.94
N ASN A 377 -10.45 -19.01 -6.20
CA ASN A 377 -11.41 -19.97 -6.77
C ASN A 377 -12.87 -19.49 -6.75
N VAL A 378 -13.08 -18.20 -6.58
CA VAL A 378 -14.39 -17.58 -6.67
C VAL A 378 -14.63 -17.22 -8.15
N ALA A 379 -15.88 -17.29 -8.60
CA ALA A 379 -16.22 -16.87 -9.96
C ALA A 379 -15.74 -15.43 -10.18
N ARG A 380 -15.10 -15.16 -11.32
CA ARG A 380 -14.48 -13.86 -11.61
C ARG A 380 -15.44 -12.68 -11.39
N HIS A 381 -16.69 -12.84 -11.82
CA HIS A 381 -17.77 -11.85 -11.70
C HIS A 381 -18.71 -12.08 -10.51
N ALA A 382 -18.24 -12.73 -9.43
CA ALA A 382 -19.00 -12.84 -8.20
C ALA A 382 -19.25 -11.47 -7.53
N ASP A 383 -19.92 -11.46 -6.37
CA ASP A 383 -20.17 -10.27 -5.55
C ASP A 383 -21.00 -9.18 -6.23
N ASP A 384 -21.86 -9.59 -7.17
CA ASP A 384 -22.77 -8.72 -7.93
C ASP A 384 -22.07 -7.53 -8.63
N LEU A 385 -20.79 -7.71 -9.01
CA LEU A 385 -19.97 -6.67 -9.64
C LEU A 385 -20.54 -6.12 -10.94
N ASP A 386 -21.19 -6.96 -11.74
CA ASP A 386 -21.79 -6.53 -13.02
C ASP A 386 -22.99 -5.60 -12.79
N GLU A 387 -23.79 -5.84 -11.74
CA GLU A 387 -24.87 -4.95 -11.34
C GLU A 387 -24.30 -3.61 -10.87
N LEU A 388 -23.32 -3.62 -9.96
CA LEU A 388 -22.70 -2.38 -9.47
C LEU A 388 -22.05 -1.58 -10.61
N ARG A 389 -21.40 -2.24 -11.58
CA ARG A 389 -20.88 -1.57 -12.79
C ARG A 389 -21.96 -0.83 -13.55
N GLU A 390 -23.12 -1.46 -13.74
CA GLU A 390 -24.22 -0.83 -14.46
C GLU A 390 -24.81 0.35 -13.67
N ARG A 391 -24.93 0.23 -12.35
CA ARG A 391 -25.32 1.34 -11.49
C ARG A 391 -24.35 2.51 -11.56
N ILE A 392 -23.05 2.23 -11.49
CA ILE A 392 -21.99 3.24 -11.64
C ILE A 392 -22.09 3.94 -12.99
N ARG A 393 -22.29 3.19 -14.09
CA ARG A 393 -22.46 3.80 -15.42
C ARG A 393 -23.66 4.73 -15.48
N ARG A 394 -24.79 4.34 -14.87
CA ARG A 394 -26.00 5.19 -14.81
C ARG A 394 -25.75 6.46 -14.01
N GLU A 395 -25.10 6.35 -12.85
CA GLU A 395 -24.73 7.51 -12.04
C GLU A 395 -23.76 8.43 -12.78
N LEU A 396 -22.71 7.90 -13.40
CA LEU A 396 -21.78 8.73 -14.19
C LEU A 396 -22.46 9.44 -15.36
N ALA A 397 -23.44 8.79 -16.00
CA ALA A 397 -24.21 9.39 -17.10
C ALA A 397 -25.10 10.56 -16.66
N SER A 398 -25.47 10.66 -15.38
CA SER A 398 -26.22 11.80 -14.86
C SER A 398 -25.34 13.02 -14.51
N GLY A 399 -24.02 12.92 -14.67
CA GLY A 399 -23.07 14.00 -14.36
C GLY A 399 -22.99 14.33 -12.86
N PRO A 400 -22.69 13.37 -11.99
CA PRO A 400 -22.71 13.57 -10.54
C PRO A 400 -21.50 14.39 -10.10
N ILE A 401 -21.65 15.08 -8.97
CA ILE A 401 -20.55 15.81 -8.34
C ILE A 401 -19.77 14.83 -7.47
N LEU A 402 -18.55 14.50 -7.90
CA LEU A 402 -17.70 13.48 -7.25
C LEU A 402 -16.38 14.05 -6.73
N ASP A 403 -16.14 15.35 -6.94
CA ASP A 403 -15.00 16.07 -6.40
C ASP A 403 -15.46 17.43 -5.86
N ARG A 404 -14.86 17.88 -4.76
CA ARG A 404 -15.22 19.15 -4.10
C ARG A 404 -15.05 20.36 -5.02
N SER A 405 -14.11 20.32 -5.96
CA SER A 405 -13.90 21.40 -6.95
C SER A 405 -15.06 21.57 -7.92
N ALA A 406 -15.97 20.59 -8.01
CA ALA A 406 -17.16 20.67 -8.84
C ALA A 406 -18.40 21.21 -8.11
N LEU A 407 -18.26 21.65 -6.85
CA LEU A 407 -19.29 22.41 -6.16
C LEU A 407 -19.58 23.75 -6.88
N ALA A 408 -20.83 24.20 -6.85
CA ALA A 408 -21.25 25.48 -7.43
C ALA A 408 -20.76 26.71 -6.65
N ILE A 409 -20.10 26.48 -5.50
CA ILE A 409 -19.38 27.49 -4.74
C ILE A 409 -17.98 26.97 -4.38
N ASP A 410 -17.05 27.89 -4.18
CA ASP A 410 -15.71 27.59 -3.69
C ASP A 410 -15.37 28.35 -2.39
N GLY A 411 -14.11 28.25 -1.95
CA GLY A 411 -13.67 28.94 -0.74
C GLY A 411 -13.70 30.46 -0.88
N ALA A 412 -13.47 31.00 -2.07
CA ALA A 412 -13.50 32.44 -2.31
C ALA A 412 -14.94 32.99 -2.19
N ASP A 413 -15.94 32.23 -2.65
CA ASP A 413 -17.36 32.56 -2.44
C ASP A 413 -17.70 32.65 -0.94
N LEU A 414 -17.27 31.68 -0.13
CA LEU A 414 -17.52 31.67 1.32
C LEU A 414 -16.89 32.88 2.02
N LEU A 415 -15.67 33.25 1.63
CA LEU A 415 -14.98 34.45 2.14
C LEU A 415 -15.74 35.73 1.78
N ALA A 416 -16.11 35.87 0.50
CA ALA A 416 -16.69 37.11 -0.02
C ALA A 416 -18.15 37.33 0.42
N GLU A 417 -18.97 36.27 0.43
CA GLU A 417 -20.42 36.38 0.60
C GLU A 417 -20.88 36.16 2.06
N LEU A 418 -20.07 35.49 2.88
CA LEU A 418 -20.38 35.19 4.28
C LEU A 418 -19.39 35.87 5.26
N GLY A 419 -18.34 36.49 4.76
CA GLY A 419 -17.31 37.12 5.59
C GLY A 419 -16.51 36.12 6.43
N MET A 420 -16.47 34.84 6.03
CA MET A 420 -15.73 33.81 6.75
C MET A 420 -14.22 34.10 6.69
N PRO A 421 -13.49 33.98 7.81
CA PRO A 421 -12.03 34.11 7.79
C PRO A 421 -11.42 32.95 7.01
N ALA A 422 -10.36 33.22 6.24
CA ALA A 422 -9.57 32.19 5.60
C ALA A 422 -9.02 31.22 6.66
N GLY A 423 -9.33 29.93 6.55
CA GLY A 423 -8.93 28.93 7.53
C GLY A 423 -9.63 27.58 7.35
N PRO A 424 -9.36 26.61 8.24
CA PRO A 424 -9.90 25.25 8.16
C PRO A 424 -11.44 25.18 8.08
N ASP A 425 -12.14 26.14 8.69
CA ASP A 425 -13.60 26.24 8.66
C ASP A 425 -14.20 26.38 7.26
N VAL A 426 -13.49 27.04 6.33
CA VAL A 426 -13.90 27.14 4.93
C VAL A 426 -13.89 25.76 4.27
N GLY A 427 -12.82 24.99 4.51
CA GLY A 427 -12.70 23.62 4.03
C GLY A 427 -13.75 22.69 4.64
N ARG A 428 -14.05 22.83 5.94
CA ARG A 428 -15.10 22.10 6.65
C ARG A 428 -16.47 22.34 6.03
N VAL A 429 -16.85 23.59 5.83
CA VAL A 429 -18.14 23.94 5.21
C VAL A 429 -18.24 23.36 3.80
N LEU A 430 -17.19 23.52 2.97
CA LEU A 430 -17.17 22.94 1.62
C LEU A 430 -17.26 21.40 1.64
N ALA A 431 -16.64 20.72 2.61
CA ALA A 431 -16.74 19.27 2.76
C ALA A 431 -18.17 18.83 3.13
N THR A 432 -18.80 19.47 4.12
CA THR A 432 -20.20 19.16 4.49
C THR A 432 -21.17 19.45 3.35
N LEU A 433 -20.94 20.50 2.57
CA LEU A 433 -21.74 20.79 1.38
C LEU A 433 -21.52 19.73 0.28
N PHE A 434 -20.27 19.30 0.09
CA PHE A 434 -19.95 18.23 -0.84
C PHE A 434 -20.67 16.93 -0.47
N ASP A 435 -20.66 16.51 0.79
CA ASP A 435 -21.35 15.28 1.22
C ASP A 435 -22.86 15.36 0.94
N ARG A 436 -23.49 16.50 1.25
CA ARG A 436 -24.91 16.74 0.95
C ARG A 436 -25.21 16.72 -0.54
N VAL A 437 -24.31 17.25 -1.37
CA VAL A 437 -24.45 17.25 -2.83
C VAL A 437 -24.23 15.86 -3.41
N VAL A 438 -23.31 15.06 -2.86
CA VAL A 438 -23.13 13.65 -3.23
C VAL A 438 -24.40 12.86 -2.91
N GLU A 439 -25.08 13.17 -1.81
CA GLU A 439 -26.37 12.56 -1.47
C GLU A 439 -27.50 13.04 -2.38
N ASN A 440 -27.60 14.35 -2.60
CA ASN A 440 -28.62 14.98 -3.43
C ASN A 440 -27.98 15.97 -4.44
N PRO A 441 -27.67 15.50 -5.67
CA PRO A 441 -26.97 16.31 -6.68
C PRO A 441 -27.69 17.60 -7.06
N GLU A 442 -29.03 17.67 -6.92
CA GLU A 442 -29.82 18.87 -7.21
C GLU A 442 -29.52 20.04 -6.27
N MET A 443 -28.89 19.76 -5.11
CA MET A 443 -28.46 20.79 -4.16
C MET A 443 -27.23 21.58 -4.64
N ASN A 444 -26.57 21.17 -5.73
CA ASN A 444 -25.42 21.87 -6.28
C ASN A 444 -25.81 23.16 -7.05
N ASP A 445 -26.58 24.02 -6.39
CA ASP A 445 -26.95 25.35 -6.85
C ASP A 445 -26.26 26.41 -5.99
N ARG A 446 -25.69 27.44 -6.63
CA ARG A 446 -24.91 28.46 -5.92
C ARG A 446 -25.69 29.14 -4.79
N GLN A 447 -26.95 29.48 -5.03
CA GLN A 447 -27.75 30.21 -4.02
C GLN A 447 -28.11 29.30 -2.85
N GLU A 448 -28.48 28.05 -3.14
CA GLU A 448 -28.81 27.07 -2.10
C GLU A 448 -27.56 26.69 -1.27
N LEU A 449 -26.41 26.48 -1.90
CA LEU A 449 -25.16 26.20 -1.20
C LEU A 449 -24.72 27.38 -0.31
N LEU A 450 -24.82 28.62 -0.78
CA LEU A 450 -24.54 29.80 0.05
C LEU A 450 -25.51 29.94 1.23
N ARG A 451 -26.78 29.57 1.05
CA ARG A 451 -27.77 29.55 2.12
C ARG A 451 -27.40 28.52 3.19
N LEU A 452 -27.12 27.29 2.77
CA LEU A 452 -26.71 26.20 3.66
C LEU A 452 -25.38 26.51 4.36
N ALA A 453 -24.43 27.11 3.64
CA ALA A 453 -23.16 27.57 4.21
C ALA A 453 -23.37 28.62 5.31
N ARG A 454 -24.32 29.54 5.13
CA ARG A 454 -24.69 30.54 6.15
C ARG A 454 -25.27 29.90 7.40
N ASP A 455 -26.12 28.89 7.23
CA ASP A 455 -26.68 28.13 8.36
C ASP A 455 -25.56 27.39 9.12
N LEU A 456 -24.61 26.77 8.39
CA LEU A 456 -23.43 26.11 8.96
C LEU A 456 -22.45 27.07 9.64
N ALA A 457 -22.50 28.37 9.30
CA ALA A 457 -21.64 29.42 9.84
C ALA A 457 -22.25 30.22 11.01
N THR A 458 -23.57 30.13 11.27
CA THR A 458 -24.31 31.02 12.21
C THR A 458 -24.79 30.38 13.51
N ALA A 459 -24.55 29.09 13.77
CA ALA A 459 -24.89 28.46 15.05
C ALA A 459 -24.05 29.05 16.23
N PRO A 460 -24.65 29.75 17.24
CA PRO A 460 -23.90 30.37 18.35
C PRO A 460 -23.79 29.46 19.58
N GLY A 461 -22.58 29.29 20.11
CA GLY A 461 -22.31 28.63 21.39
C GLY A 461 -22.86 29.39 22.60
N ALA A 462 -23.71 28.75 23.40
CA ALA A 462 -24.32 29.31 24.61
C ALA A 462 -23.61 28.84 25.89
N SER A 463 -23.32 29.78 26.77
CA SER A 463 -22.81 29.61 28.13
C SER A 463 -23.91 29.98 29.14
N THR A 464 -24.16 29.14 30.14
CA THR A 464 -24.11 29.42 31.60
C THR A 464 -24.92 28.40 32.43
N GLY A 465 -24.27 27.78 33.42
CA GLY A 465 -24.88 26.94 34.48
C GLY A 465 -23.80 26.27 35.36
N PRO A 466 -23.85 26.31 36.71
CA PRO A 466 -22.70 26.08 37.59
C PRO A 466 -22.70 24.66 38.24
N PRO A 467 -21.74 24.34 39.15
CA PRO A 467 -20.69 23.37 38.95
C PRO A 467 -20.99 21.98 39.52
N GLY A 468 -20.53 20.95 38.81
CA GLY A 468 -20.47 19.58 39.31
C GLY A 468 -19.59 18.73 38.41
N THR A 469 -18.37 19.16 38.12
CA THR A 469 -17.44 18.42 37.27
C THR A 469 -16.23 17.99 38.09
N SER A 470 -15.93 16.69 38.04
CA SER A 470 -14.59 16.17 38.34
C SER A 470 -13.62 16.87 37.40
N ARG A 471 -12.83 17.82 37.92
CA ARG A 471 -11.81 18.57 37.16
C ARG A 471 -10.65 17.69 36.64
N GLU A 472 -10.60 16.43 37.04
CA GLU A 472 -9.54 15.51 36.65
C GLU A 472 -9.88 14.82 35.33
N LEU A 473 -9.08 15.12 34.30
CA LEU A 473 -9.10 14.48 32.99
C LEU A 473 -8.24 13.22 32.98
N SER A 474 -8.58 12.26 32.12
CA SER A 474 -7.75 11.09 31.80
C SER A 474 -7.21 11.20 30.38
N VAL A 475 -6.24 10.36 30.02
CA VAL A 475 -5.75 10.19 28.65
C VAL A 475 -5.62 8.70 28.35
N GLN A 476 -6.12 8.27 27.20
CA GLN A 476 -5.98 6.88 26.82
C GLN A 476 -4.58 6.62 26.27
N LEU A 477 -3.95 5.56 26.76
CA LEU A 477 -2.57 5.21 26.41
C LEU A 477 -2.43 4.74 24.95
N TYR A 478 -3.53 4.35 24.30
CA TYR A 478 -3.54 4.00 22.87
C TYR A 478 -3.07 5.16 21.98
N ALA A 479 -3.42 6.40 22.34
CA ALA A 479 -3.01 7.59 21.61
C ALA A 479 -1.49 7.72 21.53
N VAL A 480 -0.76 7.22 22.53
CA VAL A 480 0.71 7.27 22.59
C VAL A 480 1.36 5.89 22.46
N ARG A 481 0.66 4.91 21.89
CA ARG A 481 1.11 3.50 21.79
C ARG A 481 2.52 3.32 21.23
N GLU A 482 2.91 4.12 20.24
CA GLU A 482 4.25 4.06 19.64
C GLU A 482 5.35 4.53 20.61
N ALA A 483 5.12 5.67 21.28
CA ALA A 483 6.04 6.18 22.29
C ALA A 483 6.11 5.24 23.50
N LEU A 484 4.98 4.66 23.87
CA LEU A 484 4.86 3.72 24.97
C LEU A 484 5.60 2.40 24.69
N ALA A 485 5.58 1.92 23.44
CA ALA A 485 6.37 0.78 22.99
C ALA A 485 7.87 1.08 22.97
N ALA A 486 8.26 2.33 22.68
CA ALA A 486 9.66 2.75 22.69
C ALA A 486 10.21 2.89 24.12
N ASP A 487 9.52 3.64 24.98
CA ASP A 487 9.87 3.78 26.39
C ASP A 487 8.62 4.08 27.24
N LEU A 488 8.19 3.07 28.00
CA LEU A 488 7.04 3.15 28.88
C LEU A 488 7.22 4.18 30.01
N ASP A 489 8.39 4.21 30.66
CA ASP A 489 8.60 5.06 31.83
C ASP A 489 8.71 6.53 31.45
N GLU A 490 9.47 6.81 30.39
CA GLU A 490 9.57 8.15 29.82
C GLU A 490 8.20 8.66 29.35
N THR A 491 7.43 7.83 28.66
CA THR A 491 6.10 8.20 28.15
C THR A 491 5.14 8.55 29.27
N LEU A 492 5.08 7.73 30.33
CA LEU A 492 4.26 8.03 31.51
C LEU A 492 4.72 9.32 32.21
N GLY A 493 6.03 9.53 32.33
CA GLY A 493 6.60 10.78 32.87
C GLY A 493 6.21 12.01 32.04
N ARG A 494 6.20 11.90 30.70
CA ARG A 494 5.76 12.97 29.79
C ARG A 494 4.28 13.32 29.97
N LEU A 495 3.41 12.32 30.08
CA LEU A 495 1.97 12.53 30.34
C LEU A 495 1.74 13.18 31.72
N ALA A 496 2.48 12.74 32.74
CA ALA A 496 2.44 13.35 34.07
C ALA A 496 2.95 14.80 34.07
N ALA A 497 3.96 15.12 33.24
CA ALA A 497 4.49 16.47 33.05
C ALA A 497 3.53 17.39 32.28
N ILE A 498 2.74 16.86 31.34
CA ILE A 498 1.62 17.57 30.70
C ILE A 498 0.51 17.89 31.72
N GLY A 499 0.48 17.19 32.85
CA GLY A 499 -0.41 17.44 33.97
C GLY A 499 -1.59 16.48 34.06
N PHE A 500 -1.53 15.32 33.39
CA PHE A 500 -2.45 14.22 33.66
C PHE A 500 -2.11 13.56 35.00
N ARG A 501 -3.15 13.11 35.70
CA ARG A 501 -3.06 12.28 36.91
C ARG A 501 -3.80 10.96 36.77
N ARG A 502 -4.52 10.81 35.65
CA ARG A 502 -5.24 9.61 35.28
C ARG A 502 -4.86 9.23 33.85
N VAL A 503 -4.71 7.95 33.61
CA VAL A 503 -4.52 7.36 32.28
C VAL A 503 -5.48 6.18 32.12
N GLU A 504 -5.70 5.75 30.89
CA GLU A 504 -6.47 4.55 30.60
C GLU A 504 -5.65 3.59 29.72
N PRO A 505 -5.29 2.40 30.24
CA PRO A 505 -4.67 1.34 29.44
C PRO A 505 -5.63 0.82 28.37
N PHE A 506 -5.11 0.56 27.17
CA PHE A 506 -5.90 0.05 26.03
C PHE A 506 -5.86 -1.49 25.90
N ASP A 507 -4.89 -2.13 26.55
CA ASP A 507 -4.76 -3.59 26.67
C ASP A 507 -4.16 -3.93 28.04
N LEU A 508 -5.04 -4.04 29.03
CA LEU A 508 -4.66 -4.20 30.43
C LEU A 508 -3.69 -5.37 30.67
N LEU A 509 -3.95 -6.54 30.06
CA LEU A 509 -3.16 -7.75 30.31
C LEU A 509 -1.74 -7.63 29.78
N THR A 510 -1.57 -6.98 28.63
CA THR A 510 -0.26 -6.75 28.03
C THR A 510 0.57 -5.78 28.87
N PHE A 511 -0.04 -4.74 29.42
CA PHE A 511 0.69 -3.66 30.10
C PHE A 511 0.77 -3.78 31.62
N GLN A 512 0.01 -4.67 32.27
CA GLN A 512 -0.13 -4.76 33.74
C GLN A 512 1.22 -4.73 34.49
N ASN A 513 2.19 -5.55 34.07
CA ASN A 513 3.49 -5.70 34.74
C ASN A 513 4.34 -4.44 34.59
N GLY A 514 4.15 -3.71 33.49
CA GLY A 514 4.81 -2.44 33.25
C GLY A 514 4.22 -1.30 34.08
N LEU A 515 2.91 -1.32 34.30
CA LEU A 515 2.15 -0.20 34.86
C LEU A 515 2.08 -0.20 36.38
N ARG A 516 2.04 -1.38 37.02
CA ARG A 516 1.85 -1.53 38.48
C ARG A 516 2.72 -0.60 39.33
N ASP A 517 4.02 -0.57 39.06
CA ASP A 517 4.97 0.22 39.85
C ASP A 517 5.20 1.63 39.26
N ARG A 518 5.03 1.78 37.95
CA ARG A 518 5.35 3.04 37.24
C ARG A 518 4.23 4.07 37.34
N LEU A 519 2.97 3.65 37.37
CA LEU A 519 1.85 4.59 37.54
C LEU A 519 2.00 5.37 38.86
N PRO A 520 2.17 4.73 40.04
CA PRO A 520 2.42 5.46 41.28
C PRO A 520 3.71 6.30 41.26
N ALA A 521 4.78 5.81 40.61
CA ALA A 521 6.06 6.52 40.53
C ALA A 521 5.93 7.88 39.83
N HIS A 522 5.06 8.00 38.83
CA HIS A 522 4.75 9.24 38.13
C HIS A 522 3.54 9.99 38.69
N GLY A 523 2.93 9.50 39.78
CA GLY A 523 1.71 10.07 40.37
C GLY A 523 0.47 9.95 39.46
N LEU A 524 0.42 8.88 38.66
CA LEU A 524 -0.68 8.51 37.78
C LEU A 524 -1.53 7.39 38.40
N ALA A 525 -2.81 7.35 38.04
CA ALA A 525 -3.73 6.26 38.36
C ALA A 525 -4.46 5.79 37.09
N ALA A 526 -4.95 4.54 37.08
CA ALA A 526 -5.71 3.97 35.97
C ALA A 526 -7.11 3.53 36.41
N PRO A 527 -8.05 4.46 36.69
CA PRO A 527 -9.36 4.12 37.25
C PRO A 527 -10.24 3.31 36.27
N THR A 528 -9.98 3.46 34.97
CA THR A 528 -10.60 2.77 33.84
C THR A 528 -9.53 2.07 33.01
N ALA A 529 -9.87 0.94 32.38
CA ALA A 529 -8.99 0.23 31.44
C ALA A 529 -9.79 -0.57 30.41
N HIS A 530 -9.28 -0.66 29.19
CA HIS A 530 -9.83 -1.52 28.14
C HIS A 530 -9.22 -2.92 28.21
N CYS A 531 -10.07 -3.92 28.01
CA CYS A 531 -9.66 -5.31 27.84
C CYS A 531 -10.77 -6.13 27.17
N GLU A 532 -10.41 -7.14 26.39
CA GLU A 532 -11.35 -8.07 25.75
C GLU A 532 -12.00 -9.02 26.77
N LEU A 533 -13.08 -8.56 27.41
CA LEU A 533 -13.80 -9.28 28.47
C LEU A 533 -14.60 -10.49 27.97
N LEU A 534 -15.03 -10.48 26.71
CA LEU A 534 -15.85 -11.54 26.10
C LEU A 534 -15.01 -12.65 25.43
N ALA A 535 -13.75 -12.37 25.10
CA ALA A 535 -12.87 -13.30 24.38
C ALA A 535 -11.69 -13.83 25.23
N THR A 536 -11.48 -13.30 26.43
CA THR A 536 -10.32 -13.61 27.27
C THR A 536 -10.72 -14.30 28.57
N ASN A 537 -9.74 -14.89 29.27
CA ASN A 537 -9.94 -15.42 30.61
C ASN A 537 -10.27 -14.29 31.59
N LEU A 538 -11.55 -14.16 31.95
CA LEU A 538 -12.03 -13.09 32.83
C LEU A 538 -11.30 -13.06 34.18
N ASP A 539 -10.93 -14.20 34.77
CA ASP A 539 -10.29 -14.18 36.09
C ASP A 539 -8.90 -13.52 36.05
N GLU A 540 -8.15 -13.71 34.97
CA GLU A 540 -6.86 -13.03 34.73
C GLU A 540 -7.03 -11.52 34.55
N VAL A 541 -8.09 -11.09 33.83
CA VAL A 541 -8.39 -9.67 33.64
C VAL A 541 -8.74 -9.01 34.98
N LEU A 542 -9.53 -9.69 35.81
CA LEU A 542 -9.90 -9.19 37.13
C LEU A 542 -8.70 -9.12 38.09
N ASP A 543 -7.78 -10.09 38.02
CA ASP A 543 -6.53 -10.05 38.78
C ASP A 543 -5.64 -8.87 38.34
N ALA A 544 -5.51 -8.64 37.03
CA ALA A 544 -4.76 -7.51 36.49
C ALA A 544 -5.34 -6.15 36.90
N ALA A 545 -6.68 -6.05 36.93
CA ALA A 545 -7.38 -4.83 37.32
C ALA A 545 -7.14 -4.49 38.80
N ASP A 546 -7.23 -5.49 39.68
CA ASP A 546 -6.93 -5.33 41.11
C ASP A 546 -5.46 -4.92 41.34
N ASP A 547 -4.54 -5.49 40.55
CA ASP A 547 -3.10 -5.26 40.70
C ASP A 547 -2.69 -3.79 40.41
N ILE A 548 -3.38 -3.10 39.50
CA ILE A 548 -3.09 -1.69 39.18
C ILE A 548 -4.15 -0.70 39.72
N GLY A 549 -5.15 -1.20 40.45
CA GLY A 549 -6.19 -0.38 41.08
C GLY A 549 -7.25 0.14 40.12
N THR A 550 -7.48 -0.54 39.00
CA THR A 550 -8.58 -0.23 38.08
C THR A 550 -9.91 -0.58 38.72
N THR A 551 -10.94 0.25 38.49
CA THR A 551 -12.28 0.08 39.09
C THR A 551 -13.37 -0.15 38.06
N ILE A 552 -13.13 0.22 36.81
CA ILE A 552 -14.03 0.01 35.68
C ILE A 552 -13.25 -0.66 34.54
N LEU A 553 -13.71 -1.83 34.12
CA LEU A 553 -13.19 -2.55 32.95
C LEU A 553 -14.13 -2.35 31.77
N VAL A 554 -13.59 -1.94 30.63
CA VAL A 554 -14.38 -1.61 29.44
C VAL A 554 -14.10 -2.66 28.37
N GLN A 555 -15.16 -3.30 27.87
CA GLN A 555 -15.10 -4.10 26.63
C GLN A 555 -14.93 -3.12 25.45
N PRO A 556 -13.78 -3.13 24.77
CA PRO A 556 -13.44 -2.07 23.83
C PRO A 556 -14.11 -2.25 22.46
N TRP A 557 -14.27 -3.49 22.01
CA TRP A 557 -14.74 -3.76 20.66
C TRP A 557 -15.45 -5.10 20.58
N VAL A 558 -16.44 -5.21 19.71
CA VAL A 558 -17.08 -6.48 19.34
C VAL A 558 -17.37 -6.46 17.85
N SER A 559 -17.17 -7.59 17.17
CA SER A 559 -17.36 -7.69 15.71
C SER A 559 -18.68 -7.07 15.23
N PRO A 560 -18.66 -6.23 14.17
CA PRO A 560 -19.86 -5.64 13.58
C PRO A 560 -20.96 -6.64 13.21
N ASP A 561 -20.60 -7.88 12.90
CA ASP A 561 -21.57 -8.96 12.59
C ASP A 561 -22.53 -9.25 13.75
N ARG A 562 -22.16 -8.89 14.99
CA ARG A 562 -22.99 -9.09 16.19
C ARG A 562 -23.96 -7.93 16.48
N TRP A 563 -23.97 -6.90 15.64
CA TRP A 563 -24.75 -5.68 15.83
C TRP A 563 -25.92 -5.54 14.84
N GLN A 564 -26.11 -6.51 13.95
CA GLN A 564 -27.01 -6.39 12.80
C GLN A 564 -28.49 -6.49 13.16
N THR A 565 -28.83 -7.27 14.21
CA THR A 565 -30.22 -7.49 14.61
C THR A 565 -30.45 -7.30 16.11
N GLY A 566 -31.69 -6.99 16.49
CA GLY A 566 -32.08 -6.87 17.89
C GLY A 566 -31.92 -8.17 18.71
N GLU A 567 -31.89 -9.33 18.04
CA GLU A 567 -31.62 -10.63 18.66
C GLU A 567 -30.14 -10.79 19.00
N GLU A 568 -29.24 -10.51 18.05
CA GLU A 568 -27.79 -10.59 18.25
C GLU A 568 -27.31 -9.59 19.31
N ILE A 569 -27.84 -8.35 19.25
CA ILE A 569 -27.60 -7.32 20.27
C ILE A 569 -28.07 -7.80 21.66
N GLY A 570 -29.20 -8.52 21.71
CA GLY A 570 -29.70 -9.09 22.96
C GLY A 570 -28.83 -10.21 23.51
N ALA A 571 -28.31 -11.08 22.64
CA ALA A 571 -27.37 -12.11 23.03
C ALA A 571 -26.05 -11.50 23.55
N LEU A 572 -25.53 -10.48 22.86
CA LEU A 572 -24.35 -9.74 23.27
C LEU A 572 -24.54 -9.06 24.65
N ALA A 573 -25.69 -8.40 24.85
CA ALA A 573 -26.00 -7.77 26.12
C ALA A 573 -26.05 -8.80 27.26
N ALA A 574 -26.64 -9.98 27.01
CA ALA A 574 -26.70 -11.05 27.99
C ALA A 574 -25.31 -11.57 28.40
N GLU A 575 -24.37 -11.69 27.45
CA GLU A 575 -22.98 -12.06 27.72
C GLU A 575 -22.28 -11.00 28.57
N LEU A 576 -22.36 -9.71 28.19
CA LEU A 576 -21.72 -8.64 28.95
C LEU A 576 -22.31 -8.48 30.35
N ASN A 577 -23.63 -8.66 30.50
CA ASN A 577 -24.30 -8.71 31.80
C ASN A 577 -23.77 -9.86 32.67
N ALA A 578 -23.48 -11.03 32.09
CA ALA A 578 -22.91 -12.16 32.82
C ALA A 578 -21.48 -11.86 33.30
N VAL A 579 -20.66 -11.22 32.47
CA VAL A 579 -19.33 -10.73 32.86
C VAL A 579 -19.43 -9.70 33.99
N ALA A 580 -20.33 -8.72 33.86
CA ALA A 580 -20.53 -7.68 34.86
C ALA A 580 -20.90 -8.23 36.23
N ARG A 581 -21.78 -9.23 36.30
CA ARG A 581 -22.13 -9.90 37.57
C ARG A 581 -20.95 -10.61 38.21
N ARG A 582 -20.04 -11.19 37.42
CA ARG A 582 -18.81 -11.81 37.93
C ARG A 582 -17.82 -10.75 38.42
N ALA A 583 -17.59 -9.68 37.66
CA ALA A 583 -16.71 -8.59 38.04
C ALA A 583 -17.17 -7.87 39.32
N ALA A 584 -18.49 -7.69 39.48
CA ALA A 584 -19.09 -7.07 40.66
C ALA A 584 -18.80 -7.84 41.96
N ALA A 585 -18.59 -9.16 41.90
CA ALA A 585 -18.18 -9.95 43.07
C ALA A 585 -16.80 -9.56 43.62
N ARG A 586 -15.98 -8.86 42.82
CA ARG A 586 -14.68 -8.28 43.21
C ARG A 586 -14.74 -6.76 43.40
N GLY A 587 -15.93 -6.16 43.35
CA GLY A 587 -16.09 -4.71 43.48
C GLY A 587 -15.74 -3.92 42.20
N LEU A 588 -15.55 -4.59 41.07
CA LEU A 588 -15.28 -3.97 39.78
C LEU A 588 -16.58 -3.73 39.00
N ARG A 589 -16.63 -2.64 38.22
CA ARG A 589 -17.72 -2.36 37.28
C ARG A 589 -17.28 -2.70 35.87
N VAL A 590 -18.24 -3.06 35.02
CA VAL A 590 -18.00 -3.37 33.61
C VAL A 590 -18.70 -2.34 32.74
N GLY A 591 -18.01 -1.89 31.70
CA GLY A 591 -18.55 -1.02 30.67
C GLY A 591 -18.36 -1.53 29.26
N TYR A 592 -18.94 -0.82 28.31
CA TYR A 592 -18.76 -1.02 26.88
C TYR A 592 -18.36 0.29 26.21
N HIS A 593 -17.43 0.22 25.25
CA HIS A 593 -16.99 1.32 24.40
C HIS A 593 -17.52 1.12 22.97
N ASN A 594 -18.08 2.17 22.37
CA ASN A 594 -18.65 2.11 21.03
C ASN A 594 -17.65 2.50 19.94
N HIS A 595 -17.83 1.93 18.75
CA HIS A 595 -17.26 2.43 17.50
C HIS A 595 -18.35 3.08 16.65
N HIS A 596 -18.07 3.37 15.37
CA HIS A 596 -19.01 4.05 14.48
C HIS A 596 -20.15 3.13 14.02
N PHE A 597 -19.86 1.83 13.80
CA PHE A 597 -20.80 0.89 13.20
C PHE A 597 -22.01 0.56 14.11
N GLU A 598 -21.86 0.65 15.44
CA GLU A 598 -22.97 0.50 16.38
C GLU A 598 -23.96 1.67 16.32
N LEU A 599 -23.52 2.81 15.78
CA LEU A 599 -24.37 3.97 15.52
C LEU A 599 -24.86 4.00 14.07
N GLU A 600 -24.11 3.48 13.10
CA GLU A 600 -24.63 3.34 11.74
C GLU A 600 -25.80 2.36 11.65
N THR A 601 -25.76 1.31 12.48
CA THR A 601 -26.80 0.28 12.48
C THR A 601 -28.05 0.77 13.21
N MET A 602 -29.20 0.73 12.53
CA MET A 602 -30.49 1.19 13.05
C MET A 602 -31.43 0.02 13.29
N ILE A 603 -31.92 -0.12 14.52
CA ILE A 603 -32.90 -1.12 14.93
C ILE A 603 -34.17 -0.39 15.38
N ASP A 604 -35.26 -0.59 14.62
CA ASP A 604 -36.55 0.06 14.87
C ASP A 604 -36.46 1.59 15.02
N GLY A 605 -35.61 2.21 14.19
CA GLY A 605 -35.41 3.66 14.15
C GLY A 605 -34.55 4.24 15.28
N ARG A 606 -33.85 3.39 16.04
CA ARG A 606 -32.87 3.79 17.06
C ARG A 606 -31.50 3.20 16.75
N HIS A 607 -30.42 3.86 17.18
CA HIS A 607 -29.08 3.32 16.99
C HIS A 607 -28.95 1.98 17.74
N ALA A 608 -28.21 1.03 17.17
CA ALA A 608 -28.00 -0.28 17.78
C ALA A 608 -27.38 -0.17 19.17
N LEU A 609 -26.49 0.82 19.40
CA LEU A 609 -25.98 1.16 20.73
C LEU A 609 -27.07 1.49 21.76
N GLU A 610 -28.14 2.19 21.36
CA GLU A 610 -29.25 2.53 22.26
C GLU A 610 -30.07 1.27 22.59
N VAL A 611 -30.33 0.43 21.59
CA VAL A 611 -31.02 -0.85 21.78
C VAL A 611 -30.20 -1.80 22.65
N PHE A 612 -28.89 -1.77 22.53
CA PHE A 612 -27.97 -2.50 23.38
C PHE A 612 -28.03 -1.99 24.83
N ALA A 613 -27.93 -0.68 25.03
CA ALA A 613 -28.00 -0.05 26.35
C ALA A 613 -29.29 -0.38 27.11
N ASP A 614 -30.43 -0.47 26.41
CA ASP A 614 -31.72 -0.89 26.99
C ASP A 614 -31.71 -2.33 27.53
N LYS A 615 -30.87 -3.20 26.96
CA LYS A 615 -30.78 -4.62 27.31
C LYS A 615 -29.70 -4.92 28.35
N LEU A 616 -28.90 -3.92 28.71
CA LEU A 616 -27.86 -4.05 29.73
C LEU A 616 -28.43 -3.94 31.16
N ASP A 617 -27.87 -4.74 32.07
CA ASP A 617 -28.14 -4.64 33.50
C ASP A 617 -27.83 -3.20 33.98
N PRO A 618 -28.56 -2.63 34.96
CA PRO A 618 -28.38 -1.24 35.42
C PRO A 618 -26.94 -0.89 35.86
N GLU A 619 -26.18 -1.90 36.31
CA GLU A 619 -24.81 -1.74 36.80
C GLU A 619 -23.75 -1.68 35.68
N VAL A 620 -24.10 -2.11 34.47
CA VAL A 620 -23.22 -1.99 33.30
C VAL A 620 -23.24 -0.55 32.80
N VAL A 621 -22.06 0.02 32.70
CA VAL A 621 -21.84 1.41 32.29
C VAL A 621 -21.49 1.53 30.82
N LEU A 622 -21.48 2.76 30.33
CA LEU A 622 -21.03 3.08 28.99
C LEU A 622 -19.88 4.08 29.07
N GLU A 623 -18.88 3.81 28.25
CA GLU A 623 -17.88 4.77 27.84
C GLU A 623 -18.17 5.12 26.39
N VAL A 624 -18.52 6.39 26.13
CA VAL A 624 -18.95 6.77 24.79
C VAL A 624 -17.81 7.46 24.06
N ASP A 625 -17.39 6.88 22.93
CA ASP A 625 -16.56 7.58 21.96
C ASP A 625 -17.41 8.56 21.18
N THR A 626 -17.19 9.83 21.50
CA THR A 626 -17.98 10.93 20.99
C THR A 626 -17.65 11.25 19.54
N TYR A 627 -16.45 10.88 19.06
CA TYR A 627 -16.07 11.03 17.67
C TYR A 627 -16.62 9.90 16.83
N TRP A 628 -16.47 8.66 17.27
CA TRP A 628 -17.04 7.54 16.54
C TRP A 628 -18.57 7.54 16.55
N ALA A 629 -19.21 7.99 17.62
CA ALA A 629 -20.65 8.20 17.60
C ALA A 629 -21.08 9.27 16.58
N PHE A 630 -20.32 10.36 16.46
CA PHE A 630 -20.56 11.40 15.46
C PHE A 630 -20.38 10.87 14.03
N VAL A 631 -19.28 10.16 13.78
CA VAL A 631 -18.97 9.54 12.48
C VAL A 631 -20.05 8.52 12.08
N GLY A 632 -20.56 7.75 13.05
CA GLY A 632 -21.67 6.83 12.83
C GLY A 632 -23.05 7.50 12.66
N GLY A 633 -23.09 8.83 12.56
CA GLY A 633 -24.28 9.61 12.24
C GLY A 633 -25.16 10.00 13.43
N ALA A 634 -24.69 9.81 14.67
CA ALA A 634 -25.47 10.19 15.84
C ALA A 634 -25.41 11.70 16.12
N ASP A 635 -26.55 12.27 16.52
CA ASP A 635 -26.57 13.52 17.29
C ASP A 635 -26.01 13.21 18.69
N VAL A 636 -24.71 13.45 18.88
CA VAL A 636 -23.98 13.01 20.07
C VAL A 636 -24.52 13.64 21.36
N PRO A 637 -24.75 14.97 21.47
CA PRO A 637 -25.39 15.54 22.66
C PRO A 637 -26.76 14.89 22.97
N ALA A 638 -27.60 14.68 21.96
CA ALA A 638 -28.91 14.07 22.18
C ALA A 638 -28.80 12.58 22.54
N LEU A 639 -27.85 11.84 21.95
CA LEU A 639 -27.54 10.45 22.29
C LEU A 639 -27.11 10.34 23.75
N LEU A 640 -26.17 11.18 24.18
CA LEU A 640 -25.68 11.21 25.56
C LEU A 640 -26.81 11.49 26.56
N GLN A 641 -27.73 12.41 26.24
CA GLN A 641 -28.90 12.68 27.07
C GLN A 641 -29.84 11.47 27.18
N ARG A 642 -30.02 10.70 26.08
CA ARG A 642 -30.85 9.49 26.08
C ARG A 642 -30.21 8.34 26.84
N LEU A 643 -28.90 8.13 26.68
CA LEU A 643 -28.13 7.13 27.44
C LEU A 643 -28.03 7.51 28.93
N GLY A 644 -28.07 8.81 29.23
CA GLY A 644 -28.23 9.35 30.58
C GLY A 644 -27.09 8.97 31.52
N SER A 645 -27.43 8.65 32.78
CA SER A 645 -26.44 8.39 33.83
C SER A 645 -25.63 7.10 33.65
N ARG A 646 -25.93 6.29 32.64
CA ARG A 646 -25.09 5.12 32.29
C ARG A 646 -23.77 5.53 31.67
N VAL A 647 -23.69 6.70 31.04
CA VAL A 647 -22.45 7.24 30.50
C VAL A 647 -21.59 7.76 31.65
N VAL A 648 -20.54 7.00 31.99
CA VAL A 648 -19.63 7.34 33.10
C VAL A 648 -18.28 7.86 32.62
N ALA A 649 -17.95 7.63 31.35
CA ALA A 649 -16.75 8.11 30.71
C ALA A 649 -17.03 8.52 29.26
N LEU A 650 -16.25 9.46 28.75
CA LEU A 650 -16.26 9.91 27.37
C LEU A 650 -14.85 9.82 26.82
N HIS A 651 -14.71 9.16 25.68
CA HIS A 651 -13.56 9.38 24.80
C HIS A 651 -13.84 10.63 23.98
N VAL A 652 -13.01 11.65 24.22
CA VAL A 652 -13.14 12.96 23.61
C VAL A 652 -12.03 13.11 22.58
N LYS A 653 -12.42 12.96 21.33
CA LYS A 653 -11.60 13.19 20.14
C LYS A 653 -12.17 14.35 19.35
N ASP A 654 -11.37 14.95 18.50
CA ASP A 654 -11.83 15.99 17.58
C ASP A 654 -11.07 15.88 16.27
N GLY A 655 -11.69 16.34 15.18
CA GLY A 655 -11.24 16.07 13.83
C GLY A 655 -12.25 16.55 12.81
N ASP A 656 -12.12 16.10 11.58
CA ASP A 656 -13.04 16.46 10.48
C ASP A 656 -14.36 15.67 10.48
N GLY A 657 -14.54 14.76 11.43
CA GLY A 657 -15.76 13.96 11.55
C GLY A 657 -15.82 12.84 10.51
N THR A 658 -14.69 12.43 9.95
CA THR A 658 -14.58 11.32 9.01
C THR A 658 -13.90 10.09 9.64
N LEU A 659 -13.91 8.97 8.89
CA LEU A 659 -13.19 7.75 9.26
C LEU A 659 -11.66 7.86 9.11
N ASP A 660 -11.12 8.93 8.52
CA ASP A 660 -9.66 9.13 8.38
C ASP A 660 -9.07 9.64 9.71
N THR A 661 -8.52 8.72 10.51
CA THR A 661 -7.96 9.04 11.83
C THR A 661 -6.81 10.02 11.77
N SER A 662 -6.05 10.10 10.67
CA SER A 662 -4.94 11.05 10.52
C SER A 662 -5.39 12.52 10.52
N ARG A 663 -6.69 12.74 10.28
CA ARG A 663 -7.35 14.05 10.29
C ARG A 663 -7.84 14.47 11.68
N GLN A 664 -7.70 13.61 12.69
CA GLN A 664 -7.96 14.02 14.05
C GLN A 664 -6.91 15.05 14.49
N VAL A 665 -7.37 15.99 15.29
CA VAL A 665 -6.60 17.16 15.75
C VAL A 665 -6.83 17.33 17.25
N ALA A 666 -6.07 18.25 17.86
CA ALA A 666 -6.29 18.61 19.25
C ALA A 666 -7.76 18.98 19.50
N VAL A 667 -8.32 18.48 20.60
CA VAL A 667 -9.70 18.70 21.00
C VAL A 667 -9.98 20.21 21.09
N GLY A 668 -11.04 20.65 20.40
CA GLY A 668 -11.41 22.06 20.24
C GLY A 668 -10.84 22.72 18.98
N SER A 669 -10.10 21.99 18.17
CA SER A 669 -9.54 22.47 16.88
C SER A 669 -10.18 21.79 15.67
N GLY A 670 -11.08 20.84 15.88
CA GLY A 670 -11.79 20.13 14.82
C GLY A 670 -13.22 20.64 14.65
N THR A 671 -14.10 19.73 14.30
CA THR A 671 -15.45 20.06 13.80
C THR A 671 -16.57 19.64 14.76
N LEU A 672 -16.24 18.82 15.77
CA LEU A 672 -17.24 18.31 16.69
C LEU A 672 -17.70 19.40 17.67
N PRO A 673 -18.98 19.39 18.10
CA PRO A 673 -19.49 20.35 19.06
C PRO A 673 -19.07 19.99 20.50
N ILE A 674 -17.76 19.97 20.77
CA ILE A 674 -17.17 19.43 22.02
C ILE A 674 -17.78 20.07 23.28
N ARG A 675 -18.06 21.37 23.26
CA ARG A 675 -18.66 22.08 24.40
C ARG A 675 -20.07 21.56 24.72
N GLU A 676 -20.85 21.22 23.71
CA GLU A 676 -22.21 20.68 23.86
C GLU A 676 -22.18 19.21 24.27
N ILE A 677 -21.28 18.43 23.68
CA ILE A 677 -21.02 17.03 24.02
C ILE A 677 -20.67 16.90 25.51
N VAL A 678 -19.71 17.70 25.99
CA VAL A 678 -19.30 17.71 27.39
C VAL A 678 -20.42 18.18 28.31
N ALA A 679 -21.22 19.16 27.89
CA ALA A 679 -22.35 19.66 28.67
C ALA A 679 -23.50 18.63 28.76
N ALA A 680 -23.63 17.73 27.78
CA ALA A 680 -24.66 16.69 27.77
C ALA A 680 -24.37 15.55 28.77
N ALA A 681 -23.10 15.32 29.13
CA ALA A 681 -22.70 14.33 30.14
C ALA A 681 -21.70 14.94 31.16
N PRO A 682 -22.13 15.91 31.98
CA PRO A 682 -21.22 16.72 32.81
C PRO A 682 -20.51 15.93 33.91
N SER A 683 -21.07 14.80 34.34
CA SER A 683 -20.49 13.93 35.37
C SER A 683 -19.54 12.86 34.82
N ALA A 684 -19.49 12.66 33.50
CA ALA A 684 -18.65 11.63 32.89
C ALA A 684 -17.17 12.01 32.98
N LEU A 685 -16.31 11.03 33.23
CA LEU A 685 -14.86 11.18 33.13
C LEU A 685 -14.50 11.49 31.68
N ARG A 686 -13.82 12.60 31.45
CA ARG A 686 -13.36 12.98 30.12
C ARG A 686 -11.97 12.41 29.89
N ILE A 687 -11.83 11.57 28.88
CA ILE A 687 -10.60 10.90 28.50
C ILE A 687 -10.18 11.45 27.14
N VAL A 688 -9.00 12.06 27.08
CA VAL A 688 -8.42 12.49 25.80
C VAL A 688 -7.92 11.25 25.07
N GLU A 689 -8.37 11.07 23.84
CA GLU A 689 -7.92 9.98 22.98
C GLU A 689 -7.91 10.50 21.53
N LEU A 690 -6.80 10.29 20.83
CA LEU A 690 -6.70 10.52 19.41
C LEU A 690 -6.10 9.24 18.81
N ASP A 691 -6.76 8.68 17.81
CA ASP A 691 -6.34 7.44 17.15
C ASP A 691 -5.03 7.66 16.37
N ASP A 692 -4.95 8.82 15.70
CA ASP A 692 -3.79 9.31 14.96
C ASP A 692 -3.88 10.85 14.81
N THR A 693 -2.81 11.51 14.36
CA THR A 693 -2.85 12.93 13.98
C THR A 693 -1.66 13.28 13.07
N ALA A 694 -1.85 14.17 12.10
CA ALA A 694 -0.79 14.61 11.18
C ALA A 694 0.37 15.42 11.81
N GLY A 695 0.40 15.57 13.15
CA GLY A 695 1.38 16.34 13.91
C GLY A 695 1.95 15.60 15.13
N ASP A 696 2.60 16.34 16.03
CA ASP A 696 3.10 15.72 17.27
C ASP A 696 1.94 15.37 18.20
N MET A 697 1.81 14.07 18.51
CA MET A 697 0.73 13.55 19.34
C MET A 697 0.74 14.11 20.77
N PHE A 698 1.91 14.36 21.37
CA PHE A 698 1.98 14.93 22.72
C PHE A 698 1.59 16.41 22.76
N GLU A 699 1.93 17.17 21.71
CA GLU A 699 1.43 18.54 21.53
C GLU A 699 -0.09 18.55 21.38
N ALA A 700 -0.65 17.64 20.57
CA ALA A 700 -2.09 17.51 20.40
C ALA A 700 -2.78 17.16 21.72
N ILE A 701 -2.28 16.17 22.46
CA ILE A 701 -2.77 15.79 23.80
C ILE A 701 -2.69 16.96 24.80
N ARG A 702 -1.59 17.73 24.79
CA ARG A 702 -1.44 18.91 25.67
C ARG A 702 -2.47 19.98 25.32
N ALA A 703 -2.66 20.28 24.04
CA ALA A 703 -3.64 21.25 23.58
C ALA A 703 -5.09 20.81 23.90
N SER A 704 -5.41 19.53 23.69
CA SER A 704 -6.70 18.93 24.08
C SER A 704 -6.99 19.11 25.57
N ARG A 705 -6.00 18.82 26.42
CA ARG A 705 -6.11 19.02 27.88
C ARG A 705 -6.39 20.47 28.23
N ALA A 706 -5.64 21.41 27.64
CA ALA A 706 -5.80 22.83 27.90
C ALA A 706 -7.19 23.33 27.50
N PHE A 707 -7.69 22.92 26.33
CA PHE A 707 -9.03 23.25 25.87
C PHE A 707 -10.11 22.75 26.83
N LEU A 708 -10.06 21.46 27.19
CA LEU A 708 -11.06 20.84 28.06
C LEU A 708 -11.10 21.45 29.47
N LEU A 709 -9.95 21.84 30.02
CA LEU A 709 -9.90 22.59 31.29
C LEU A 709 -10.45 24.01 31.15
N GLY A 710 -10.27 24.65 29.99
CA GLY A 710 -10.81 25.96 29.67
C GLY A 710 -12.35 25.98 29.61
N LEU A 711 -13.00 24.84 29.31
CA LEU A 711 -14.46 24.73 29.32
C LEU A 711 -15.07 24.91 30.72
N ASP A 712 -14.34 24.52 31.77
CA ASP A 712 -14.79 24.58 33.17
C ASP A 712 -14.37 25.89 33.90
N GLY A 713 -13.78 26.86 33.18
CA GLY A 713 -13.44 28.20 33.70
C GLY A 713 -12.19 28.29 34.59
N GLY A 714 -11.23 27.35 34.46
CA GLY A 714 -9.93 27.42 35.15
C GLY A 714 -8.87 28.22 34.37
N PRO A 715 -7.83 28.76 35.04
CA PRO A 715 -6.65 29.26 34.32
C PRO A 715 -5.91 28.10 33.65
N ALA A 716 -5.41 28.37 32.43
CA ALA A 716 -4.63 27.44 31.61
C ALA A 716 -3.32 26.99 32.26
#